data_AF-A0AA36F870-F1
#
_entry.id   AF-A0AA36F870-F1
#
_cell.length_a   1.000
_cell.length_b   1.000
_cell.length_c   1.000
_cell.angle_alpha   90.00
_cell.angle_beta   90.00
_cell.angle_gamma   90.00
#
_symmetry.space_group_name_H-M   'P 1'
#
loop_
_entity.id
_entity.type
_entity.pdbx_description
1 polymer ?
#
loop_
_entity_poly.entity_id
_entity_poly.type
_entity_poly.pdbx_seq_one_letter_code
_entity_poly.pdbx_strand_id
1 'polypeptide(L)'
;MVVEFTDNRNLINNCDIHIMEGLKYIFIISLLKIYVLAEDPIIDTTTGTIKGSTFSVQNVDIDVFLGIPFAKPPVGNLRFKRPEPIERWSGIKETKKHVSSCIQLVDAFDHIEGADSFKVNTNISEDCLYLNIWAPTEARKSHSNLATMIWIYGGALVSGSSTLDAYDGRFLAASQKIIVASLNYRVGPFGFLSLNDERAPGNMGLLDQTLAISWIRDNIASFGGDPDKLTLFGQSAGAISVSFHVMSPISRKIFRNAIIMSGIATTDWSIRSKEGNIERAKEMAAFLKCPTENDKVMLDCFLNADANNISMGQYYNFKNITEFPFAPIIDNYFLQEKPKEIVQNKKMKKDVMIGFLKNEGSLMIVIRYPEYFAPNTNVPVNKSVAHKMMRNLIEPKQLNSLQLESISHLYGSHVDTSSETEKYRYILDQVAGDIMFKCPTINFSKEFSTYSNVYMYSFEYRPKAMPWPEWMGVIHGSDVYFAFSQLLSDEKYSPEVKFVSKMLSSYFANFSKSGNPNNGDCSDCSSEPWSKYTPESQKYLVIDEKPRMASKETSLYSICSFWSDLLPQLKEPSCPVAGESQNDWTFQLKILTVSLDRCKLYLFLCFVSRPLILSSMPWTLEILNSVNILPIRIMEGLKYILIISLLKTLVHAEDPIIETTSGKINGSTVVVQNVELDVFLGIPFAKPPVGNLRFRRPEKIERWSGIKETKEHVAACAQHVSDMFDDIPGADLWKIKADIKEDCLYLNIWAPTEARKSRSNLTTMIWIYGGGFTSGSSTMDMYDGRWLAASQNIIVASLNYRVGPFGFLSLNDERAPGNMGLLDQNLAIKWIRDNIASFGGDPDKLTLFGESAGAVSVSMHVISPMSRNLFRNAIIMSGTYNADWAINSKEGNKDRAKEMAAFLKCPTESDKQMLDCFLNADAKNMSLGQFHNLNSFLSLPFLPIIDNYFLQAKPNKALQNKAIKKDVLMGFAKNEGSLFLLTSFPQYFLFQGTVPINNSISHKLMKKVIEPVQLNPAQLDSIFYVYGSNIYSSSETKKYRYVLDQVAGDTLFKCPTIEFSREWSTHSNVYIYSFDYRSTVSPWPEWMGSPHGSDIYYVFSRALYTTKSSSEDKEVSEMMSSYFANFSKSGNPNNGDCVDCSNEPWSKFTQQSQKYFAIDKKPKMENKYTSMYSYQVDHRIFGLFKEEY
;
A
#
# COMPACT_ATOMS: atom_id res chain seq x y z
N MET A 1 -8.37 -84.32 -5.05
CA MET A 1 -7.44 -85.46 -5.24
C MET A 1 -6.25 -85.19 -4.34
N VAL A 2 -5.73 -86.16 -3.57
CA VAL A 2 -4.65 -85.98 -2.55
C VAL A 2 -5.05 -85.11 -1.33
N VAL A 3 -4.60 -85.34 -0.09
CA VAL A 3 -4.20 -86.60 0.60
C VAL A 3 -4.22 -86.43 2.14
N GLU A 4 -4.28 -87.55 2.87
CA GLU A 4 -4.22 -87.69 4.33
C GLU A 4 -2.92 -88.44 4.75
N PHE A 5 -2.44 -88.60 6.00
CA PHE A 5 -2.92 -88.46 7.39
C PHE A 5 -1.76 -87.85 8.27
N THR A 6 -1.70 -87.76 9.61
CA THR A 6 -2.51 -88.36 10.71
C THR A 6 -2.50 -87.52 12.01
N ASP A 7 -3.67 -87.43 12.63
CA ASP A 7 -4.00 -87.44 14.08
C ASP A 7 -3.34 -86.55 15.17
N ASN A 8 -4.24 -85.80 15.84
CA ASN A 8 -4.33 -85.48 17.28
C ASN A 8 -3.31 -84.59 18.03
N ARG A 9 -3.73 -83.33 18.33
CA ARG A 9 -4.23 -82.89 19.67
C ARG A 9 -4.79 -81.45 19.67
N ASN A 10 -5.97 -81.28 20.29
CA ASN A 10 -6.54 -80.06 20.90
C ASN A 10 -6.62 -78.71 20.13
N LEU A 11 -7.78 -78.52 19.47
CA LEU A 11 -8.78 -77.45 19.72
C LEU A 11 -8.38 -75.97 19.97
N ILE A 12 -9.09 -75.10 19.23
CA ILE A 12 -9.18 -73.63 19.31
C ILE A 12 -8.00 -72.85 18.73
N ASN A 13 -8.00 -72.71 17.39
CA ASN A 13 -7.43 -71.58 16.66
C ASN A 13 -8.05 -71.54 15.26
N ASN A 14 -9.26 -70.97 15.13
CA ASN A 14 -9.95 -70.82 13.85
C ASN A 14 -10.96 -69.65 13.88
N CYS A 15 -10.48 -68.43 13.60
CA CYS A 15 -11.32 -67.29 13.20
C CYS A 15 -10.58 -66.25 12.33
N ASP A 16 -9.26 -66.12 12.42
CA ASP A 16 -8.56 -64.95 11.85
C ASP A 16 -8.03 -65.07 10.40
N ILE A 17 -7.95 -66.27 9.82
CA ILE A 17 -7.22 -66.47 8.55
C ILE A 17 -8.06 -66.12 7.31
N HIS A 18 -9.36 -66.44 7.27
CA HIS A 18 -10.22 -66.06 6.14
C HIS A 18 -10.58 -64.56 6.11
N ILE A 19 -10.49 -63.87 7.25
CA ILE A 19 -10.71 -62.42 7.32
C ILE A 19 -9.53 -61.68 6.65
N MET A 20 -8.29 -62.17 6.77
CA MET A 20 -7.12 -61.48 6.21
C MET A 20 -7.00 -61.52 4.69
N GLU A 21 -7.47 -62.56 3.99
CA GLU A 21 -7.47 -62.56 2.51
C GLU A 21 -8.61 -61.71 1.93
N GLY A 22 -9.79 -61.72 2.55
CA GLY A 22 -10.88 -60.79 2.20
C GLY A 22 -10.45 -59.33 2.42
N LEU A 23 -9.78 -59.05 3.53
CA LEU A 23 -9.18 -57.74 3.78
C LEU A 23 -8.09 -57.40 2.77
N LYS A 24 -7.25 -58.33 2.29
CA LYS A 24 -6.28 -58.03 1.22
C LYS A 24 -6.95 -57.55 -0.07
N TYR A 25 -8.00 -58.22 -0.53
CA TYR A 25 -8.71 -57.78 -1.74
C TYR A 25 -9.47 -56.46 -1.52
N ILE A 26 -10.08 -56.25 -0.36
CA ILE A 26 -10.72 -54.97 0.00
C ILE A 26 -9.68 -53.86 0.13
N PHE A 27 -8.49 -54.13 0.67
CA PHE A 27 -7.39 -53.17 0.81
C PHE A 27 -6.75 -52.85 -0.54
N ILE A 28 -6.63 -53.81 -1.47
CA ILE A 28 -6.19 -53.57 -2.85
C ILE A 28 -7.23 -52.76 -3.62
N ILE A 29 -8.54 -53.05 -3.47
CA ILE A 29 -9.63 -52.26 -4.08
C ILE A 29 -9.74 -50.86 -3.44
N SER A 30 -9.38 -50.71 -2.16
CA SER A 30 -9.35 -49.41 -1.46
C SER A 30 -8.10 -48.59 -1.83
N LEU A 31 -6.93 -49.23 -2.01
CA LEU A 31 -5.73 -48.60 -2.55
C LEU A 31 -5.94 -48.15 -4.01
N LEU A 32 -6.64 -48.96 -4.82
CA LEU A 32 -7.08 -48.58 -6.17
C LEU A 32 -8.16 -47.49 -6.18
N LYS A 33 -8.73 -47.11 -5.03
CA LYS A 33 -9.65 -45.97 -4.88
C LYS A 33 -9.00 -44.69 -4.34
N ILE A 34 -7.74 -44.72 -3.92
CA ILE A 34 -7.07 -43.57 -3.25
C ILE A 34 -6.08 -42.81 -4.16
N TYR A 35 -5.90 -43.27 -5.40
CA TYR A 35 -5.44 -42.42 -6.51
C TYR A 35 -6.51 -42.31 -7.61
N VAL A 36 -7.79 -42.40 -7.21
CA VAL A 36 -8.93 -41.89 -7.98
C VAL A 36 -9.24 -40.52 -7.40
N LEU A 37 -8.62 -39.50 -7.98
CA LEU A 37 -8.61 -38.11 -7.52
C LEU A 37 -8.91 -37.18 -8.71
N ALA A 38 -8.97 -35.87 -8.45
CA ALA A 38 -9.26 -34.87 -9.46
C ALA A 38 -8.20 -34.75 -10.58
N GLU A 39 -8.66 -34.20 -11.70
CA GLU A 39 -7.94 -34.04 -12.96
C GLU A 39 -8.03 -32.56 -13.42
N ASP A 40 -7.29 -32.21 -14.46
CA ASP A 40 -7.30 -30.91 -15.13
C ASP A 40 -7.74 -31.01 -16.62
N PRO A 41 -8.99 -31.40 -16.95
CA PRO A 41 -9.44 -31.71 -18.33
C PRO A 41 -9.69 -30.51 -19.27
N ILE A 42 -10.02 -30.85 -20.53
CA ILE A 42 -9.88 -30.01 -21.74
C ILE A 42 -11.19 -29.29 -22.14
N ILE A 43 -11.15 -27.97 -22.30
CA ILE A 43 -12.18 -27.10 -22.95
C ILE A 43 -11.42 -25.90 -23.57
N ASP A 44 -11.91 -25.23 -24.63
CA ASP A 44 -11.13 -24.24 -25.43
C ASP A 44 -11.59 -22.74 -25.33
N THR A 45 -10.67 -21.77 -25.41
CA THR A 45 -10.88 -20.30 -25.25
C THR A 45 -11.04 -19.62 -26.61
N THR A 46 -11.26 -18.29 -26.70
CA THR A 46 -11.13 -17.61 -28.02
C THR A 46 -9.70 -17.43 -28.52
N THR A 47 -8.69 -17.62 -27.67
CA THR A 47 -7.27 -17.56 -28.05
C THR A 47 -6.52 -18.89 -27.95
N GLY A 48 -7.17 -19.99 -27.55
CA GLY A 48 -6.59 -21.35 -27.49
C GLY A 48 -6.67 -21.97 -26.08
N THR A 49 -6.41 -23.27 -25.94
CA THR A 49 -6.71 -24.06 -24.72
C THR A 49 -5.66 -23.93 -23.61
N ILE A 50 -6.01 -24.18 -22.32
CA ILE A 50 -5.15 -23.96 -21.13
C ILE A 50 -5.27 -25.07 -20.01
N LYS A 51 -4.15 -25.53 -19.40
CA LYS A 51 -3.98 -26.70 -18.45
C LYS A 51 -2.82 -26.55 -17.39
N GLY A 52 -2.45 -27.40 -16.38
CA GLY A 52 -3.11 -28.46 -15.52
C GLY A 52 -2.25 -29.42 -14.65
N SER A 53 -2.45 -29.42 -13.32
CA SER A 53 -2.22 -30.52 -12.32
C SER A 53 -2.89 -30.23 -10.94
N THR A 54 -3.25 -31.27 -10.17
CA THR A 54 -4.05 -31.29 -8.90
C THR A 54 -3.24 -31.67 -7.63
N PHE A 55 -3.90 -32.21 -6.59
CA PHE A 55 -3.46 -32.78 -5.28
C PHE A 55 -3.53 -31.83 -4.07
N SER A 56 -4.24 -32.22 -2.99
CA SER A 56 -5.05 -31.30 -2.16
C SER A 56 -5.18 -31.66 -0.66
N VAL A 57 -5.47 -30.69 0.23
CA VAL A 57 -6.18 -30.89 1.51
C VAL A 57 -7.06 -29.66 1.90
N GLN A 58 -8.38 -29.72 1.64
CA GLN A 58 -9.41 -28.67 1.92
C GLN A 58 -10.88 -29.11 2.23
N ASN A 59 -11.50 -30.08 1.54
CA ASN A 59 -12.91 -30.55 1.77
C ASN A 59 -14.05 -29.62 1.31
N VAL A 60 -13.96 -28.92 0.16
CA VAL A 60 -14.99 -27.92 -0.22
C VAL A 60 -15.62 -28.22 -1.59
N ASP A 61 -15.22 -27.54 -2.65
CA ASP A 61 -15.73 -27.64 -4.03
C ASP A 61 -14.82 -26.83 -4.96
N ILE A 62 -13.67 -27.38 -5.39
CA ILE A 62 -12.49 -26.64 -5.90
C ILE A 62 -11.77 -27.45 -7.03
N ASP A 63 -11.73 -27.06 -8.32
CA ASP A 63 -10.84 -27.68 -9.35
C ASP A 63 -10.25 -26.64 -10.33
N VAL A 64 -9.10 -26.84 -11.01
CA VAL A 64 -7.79 -26.07 -10.92
C VAL A 64 -7.38 -25.00 -12.04
N PHE A 65 -6.52 -23.92 -11.85
CA PHE A 65 -6.14 -22.85 -12.88
C PHE A 65 -4.98 -21.76 -12.69
N LEU A 66 -4.16 -21.24 -13.68
CA LEU A 66 -3.35 -19.92 -13.66
C LEU A 66 -3.24 -18.99 -14.96
N GLY A 67 -2.18 -19.12 -15.82
CA GLY A 67 -1.25 -18.27 -16.68
C GLY A 67 -1.39 -17.67 -18.11
N ILE A 68 -2.44 -16.99 -18.52
CA ILE A 68 -2.88 -16.94 -19.93
C ILE A 68 -2.22 -15.82 -20.82
N PRO A 69 -1.65 -16.09 -22.02
CA PRO A 69 -0.68 -15.25 -22.75
C PRO A 69 -1.18 -13.88 -23.30
N PHE A 70 -0.25 -12.96 -23.68
CA PHE A 70 -0.49 -11.50 -23.85
C PHE A 70 -1.35 -11.08 -25.04
N ALA A 71 -1.23 -9.82 -25.40
CA ALA A 71 -0.92 -9.48 -26.78
C ALA A 71 0.18 -10.42 -27.31
N LYS A 72 0.63 -10.16 -28.51
CA LYS A 72 1.93 -10.66 -28.91
C LYS A 72 3.01 -10.07 -27.98
N PRO A 73 4.11 -10.81 -27.69
CA PRO A 73 5.29 -10.28 -27.01
C PRO A 73 6.32 -9.47 -27.81
N PRO A 74 6.36 -9.37 -29.16
CA PRO A 74 7.55 -8.96 -29.91
C PRO A 74 8.12 -7.58 -29.53
N VAL A 75 9.02 -7.65 -28.55
CA VAL A 75 10.44 -7.32 -28.66
C VAL A 75 10.90 -6.90 -30.07
N GLY A 76 11.96 -6.11 -30.14
CA GLY A 76 12.35 -5.41 -31.36
C GLY A 76 11.35 -4.31 -31.73
N ASN A 77 10.51 -4.55 -32.73
CA ASN A 77 9.87 -3.47 -33.49
C ASN A 77 8.41 -3.19 -33.13
N LEU A 78 7.72 -4.14 -32.50
CA LEU A 78 6.38 -3.89 -31.96
C LEU A 78 6.48 -3.36 -30.53
N ARG A 79 7.68 -3.37 -29.93
CA ARG A 79 7.96 -2.66 -28.67
C ARG A 79 7.34 -1.26 -28.67
N PHE A 80 6.70 -0.91 -27.57
CA PHE A 80 6.04 0.37 -27.33
C PHE A 80 4.81 0.67 -28.24
N LYS A 81 4.40 -0.23 -29.15
CA LYS A 81 3.38 0.06 -30.18
C LYS A 81 1.94 -0.28 -29.81
N ARG A 82 1.06 0.22 -30.70
CA ARG A 82 -0.37 -0.10 -30.93
C ARG A 82 -0.73 -1.52 -30.46
N PRO A 83 -1.91 -1.73 -29.87
CA PRO A 83 -2.27 -3.01 -29.28
C PRO A 83 -2.28 -4.12 -30.32
N GLU A 84 -1.59 -5.21 -30.03
CA GLU A 84 -1.57 -6.40 -30.88
C GLU A 84 -2.05 -7.64 -30.12
N PRO A 85 -3.38 -7.83 -29.95
CA PRO A 85 -3.96 -9.07 -29.46
C PRO A 85 -3.23 -10.33 -29.96
N ILE A 86 -2.98 -11.30 -29.07
CA ILE A 86 -2.27 -12.53 -29.44
C ILE A 86 -3.11 -13.36 -30.41
N GLU A 87 -2.42 -14.01 -31.33
CA GLU A 87 -3.01 -14.97 -32.26
C GLU A 87 -3.44 -16.24 -31.50
N ARG A 88 -4.42 -16.96 -32.05
CA ARG A 88 -4.90 -18.20 -31.46
C ARG A 88 -3.79 -19.26 -31.50
N TRP A 89 -3.39 -19.80 -30.36
CA TRP A 89 -2.41 -20.89 -30.31
C TRP A 89 -3.04 -22.27 -30.53
N SER A 90 -2.25 -23.20 -31.06
CA SER A 90 -2.59 -24.61 -31.19
C SER A 90 -2.20 -25.39 -29.94
N GLY A 91 -3.02 -26.37 -29.57
CA GLY A 91 -2.75 -27.23 -28.41
C GLY A 91 -3.11 -26.57 -27.08
N ILE A 92 -2.59 -27.15 -26.01
CA ILE A 92 -2.93 -26.79 -24.63
C ILE A 92 -1.75 -26.03 -24.02
N LYS A 93 -1.96 -24.78 -23.58
CA LYS A 93 -0.92 -24.01 -22.91
C LYS A 93 -0.93 -24.26 -21.41
N GLU A 94 0.19 -24.79 -20.91
CA GLU A 94 0.43 -24.93 -19.48
C GLU A 94 0.54 -23.55 -18.84
N THR A 95 -0.46 -23.23 -18.05
CA THR A 95 -0.71 -21.88 -17.56
C THR A 95 -0.95 -22.08 -16.07
N LYS A 96 0.15 -22.49 -15.43
CA LYS A 96 0.23 -23.22 -14.16
C LYS A 96 0.99 -22.52 -13.06
N LYS A 97 1.87 -21.62 -13.50
CA LYS A 97 3.12 -21.35 -12.81
C LYS A 97 3.52 -19.89 -12.82
N HIS A 98 4.41 -19.42 -11.94
CA HIS A 98 5.54 -19.97 -11.18
C HIS A 98 6.64 -20.56 -12.06
N VAL A 99 6.84 -19.91 -13.22
CA VAL A 99 7.88 -20.24 -14.19
C VAL A 99 9.06 -19.28 -14.05
N SER A 100 8.87 -17.97 -14.28
CA SER A 100 9.94 -17.13 -14.84
C SER A 100 9.96 -15.63 -14.40
N SER A 101 10.97 -14.84 -14.85
CA SER A 101 11.45 -13.62 -14.17
C SER A 101 11.85 -12.29 -14.97
N CYS A 102 11.20 -11.79 -16.02
CA CYS A 102 11.70 -10.93 -17.13
C CYS A 102 12.47 -9.61 -16.82
N ILE A 103 13.73 -9.74 -16.39
CA ILE A 103 14.89 -8.85 -16.58
C ILE A 103 14.72 -7.38 -16.13
N GLN A 104 15.28 -7.05 -14.97
CA GLN A 104 15.55 -5.68 -14.52
C GLN A 104 16.59 -5.61 -13.37
N LEU A 105 16.25 -5.00 -12.23
CA LEU A 105 17.15 -4.16 -11.44
C LEU A 105 17.09 -4.42 -9.91
N VAL A 106 18.21 -4.15 -9.22
CA VAL A 106 18.26 -3.95 -7.75
C VAL A 106 18.57 -2.49 -7.39
N ASP A 107 19.70 -1.97 -7.90
CA ASP A 107 20.25 -0.60 -7.79
C ASP A 107 20.50 0.00 -6.40
N ALA A 108 19.51 -0.13 -5.53
CA ALA A 108 19.46 0.03 -4.07
C ALA A 108 17.98 0.18 -3.74
N PHE A 109 17.31 -0.85 -3.22
CA PHE A 109 15.88 -0.78 -2.90
C PHE A 109 15.37 -1.44 -1.62
N ASP A 110 15.69 -2.68 -1.25
CA ASP A 110 16.97 -3.04 -0.62
C ASP A 110 17.47 -1.96 0.36
N HIS A 111 17.40 -0.68 -0.02
CA HIS A 111 17.46 0.52 0.80
C HIS A 111 16.42 0.67 1.93
N ILE A 112 15.99 -0.40 2.61
CA ILE A 112 15.27 -0.35 3.91
C ILE A 112 15.14 -1.74 4.62
N GLU A 113 15.21 -1.82 5.97
CA GLU A 113 14.14 -2.50 6.76
C GLU A 113 12.96 -1.51 6.84
N GLY A 114 11.71 -2.05 6.91
CA GLY A 114 9.58 -2.65 5.13
C GLY A 114 9.62 -2.81 3.54
N ALA A 115 10.39 -3.80 3.06
CA ALA A 115 10.95 -3.95 1.72
C ALA A 115 10.33 -5.23 1.16
N ASP A 116 9.09 -5.41 1.56
CA ASP A 116 8.38 -6.66 1.57
C ASP A 116 7.52 -6.70 0.33
N SER A 117 7.85 -5.90 -0.67
CA SER A 117 7.80 -6.30 -2.06
C SER A 117 9.00 -5.79 -2.88
N PHE A 118 10.21 -5.88 -2.29
CA PHE A 118 11.53 -5.47 -2.77
C PHE A 118 12.55 -6.68 -2.80
N LYS A 119 13.72 -6.56 -3.45
CA LYS A 119 14.83 -7.56 -3.58
C LYS A 119 14.60 -8.93 -4.29
N VAL A 120 15.20 -9.16 -5.49
CA VAL A 120 15.72 -10.42 -6.16
C VAL A 120 14.97 -11.80 -6.08
N ASN A 121 14.88 -12.59 -7.20
CA ASN A 121 13.67 -13.43 -7.39
C ASN A 121 13.54 -14.81 -8.18
N THR A 122 14.30 -15.35 -9.17
CA THR A 122 14.54 -16.85 -9.45
C THR A 122 15.26 -17.27 -10.77
N ASN A 123 15.91 -18.46 -10.82
CA ASN A 123 16.77 -19.03 -11.91
C ASN A 123 16.15 -19.72 -13.17
N ILE A 124 16.65 -19.37 -14.37
CA ILE A 124 16.58 -19.95 -15.76
C ILE A 124 15.29 -20.67 -16.28
N SER A 125 14.45 -19.96 -17.07
CA SER A 125 13.31 -20.42 -17.93
C SER A 125 12.58 -19.22 -18.62
N GLU A 126 11.71 -19.43 -19.62
CA GLU A 126 11.05 -18.33 -20.40
C GLU A 126 9.63 -18.72 -20.90
N ASP A 127 8.68 -17.77 -20.85
CA ASP A 127 7.41 -17.74 -21.63
C ASP A 127 6.77 -16.33 -21.55
N CYS A 128 7.47 -15.32 -22.05
CA CYS A 128 7.53 -13.99 -21.44
C CYS A 128 6.49 -12.96 -21.96
N LEU A 129 5.19 -13.26 -22.07
CA LEU A 129 4.20 -12.28 -21.51
C LEU A 129 2.83 -12.96 -20.78
N TYR A 130 2.21 -13.66 -18.68
CA TYR A 130 1.20 -14.59 -17.90
C TYR A 130 -0.06 -13.86 -17.34
N LEU A 131 -1.33 -14.30 -17.57
CA LEU A 131 -2.66 -13.75 -17.07
C LEU A 131 -3.37 -14.70 -16.09
N ASN A 132 -3.58 -14.24 -14.85
CA ASN A 132 -3.30 -14.98 -13.57
C ASN A 132 -4.80 -14.92 -12.92
N ILE A 133 -5.69 -15.96 -12.97
CA ILE A 133 -7.13 -15.84 -12.53
C ILE A 133 -7.72 -16.99 -11.66
N TRP A 134 -8.66 -16.70 -10.73
CA TRP A 134 -9.21 -17.62 -9.68
C TRP A 134 -10.62 -17.46 -9.04
N ALA A 135 -11.06 -18.50 -8.31
CA ALA A 135 -12.26 -19.19 -8.76
C ALA A 135 -13.24 -19.79 -7.74
N PRO A 136 -13.51 -19.20 -6.57
CA PRO A 136 -14.38 -19.82 -5.58
C PRO A 136 -15.84 -20.07 -6.07
N THR A 137 -16.52 -21.11 -5.53
CA THR A 137 -17.85 -21.69 -5.89
C THR A 137 -17.95 -22.42 -7.22
N GLU A 138 -18.34 -23.72 -7.20
CA GLU A 138 -19.08 -24.60 -8.16
C GLU A 138 -19.25 -24.21 -9.66
N ALA A 139 -19.45 -22.93 -9.92
CA ALA A 139 -20.12 -22.29 -11.04
C ALA A 139 -19.57 -22.52 -12.47
N ARG A 140 -18.57 -23.39 -12.73
CA ARG A 140 -18.33 -23.92 -14.09
C ARG A 140 -19.33 -24.97 -14.34
N LYS A 141 -19.30 -25.97 -13.45
CA LYS A 141 -19.96 -27.22 -13.71
C LYS A 141 -21.47 -26.90 -13.84
N SER A 142 -21.93 -25.88 -13.11
CA SER A 142 -23.25 -25.23 -13.18
C SER A 142 -23.41 -23.93 -14.02
N HIS A 143 -22.36 -23.28 -14.56
CA HIS A 143 -22.42 -22.00 -15.31
C HIS A 143 -23.20 -20.84 -14.60
N SER A 144 -22.90 -20.53 -13.34
CA SER A 144 -23.78 -19.72 -12.45
C SER A 144 -23.83 -18.19 -12.62
N ASN A 145 -23.27 -17.63 -13.70
CA ASN A 145 -23.26 -16.21 -14.06
C ASN A 145 -22.78 -15.24 -12.95
N LEU A 146 -21.61 -15.59 -12.41
CA LEU A 146 -20.79 -14.78 -11.50
C LEU A 146 -19.97 -13.72 -12.30
N ALA A 147 -19.67 -12.57 -11.73
CA ALA A 147 -19.53 -11.24 -12.36
C ALA A 147 -18.07 -10.69 -12.59
N THR A 148 -17.43 -10.97 -13.73
CA THR A 148 -15.94 -11.09 -13.80
C THR A 148 -15.00 -9.88 -13.70
N MET A 149 -13.75 -10.21 -13.34
CA MET A 149 -12.87 -9.36 -12.55
C MET A 149 -11.37 -9.54 -12.84
N ILE A 150 -10.63 -8.41 -12.83
CA ILE A 150 -9.30 -8.18 -13.40
C ILE A 150 -8.56 -6.96 -12.77
N TRP A 151 -7.82 -7.01 -11.64
CA TRP A 151 -7.22 -5.82 -10.93
C TRP A 151 -6.01 -5.21 -11.66
N ILE A 152 -5.28 -4.23 -11.07
CA ILE A 152 -3.95 -3.67 -11.48
C ILE A 152 -3.38 -2.79 -10.36
N TYR A 153 -2.15 -3.07 -9.94
CA TYR A 153 -1.28 -2.13 -9.20
C TYR A 153 -0.35 -1.35 -10.17
N GLY A 154 0.19 -0.19 -9.77
CA GLY A 154 1.10 0.58 -10.63
C GLY A 154 1.95 1.64 -9.95
N GLY A 155 1.53 2.17 -8.80
CA GLY A 155 2.46 2.78 -7.86
C GLY A 155 3.15 4.07 -8.29
N ALA A 156 2.52 4.85 -9.16
CA ALA A 156 3.04 6.09 -9.75
C ALA A 156 4.30 5.95 -10.64
N LEU A 157 5.37 5.21 -10.29
CA LEU A 157 6.23 4.57 -11.32
C LEU A 157 7.05 3.27 -11.03
N VAL A 158 7.77 2.98 -9.93
CA VAL A 158 8.95 2.07 -10.05
C VAL A 158 9.29 0.88 -9.05
N SER A 159 8.38 0.11 -8.41
CA SER A 159 8.81 -0.91 -7.39
C SER A 159 8.19 -2.33 -7.41
N GLY A 160 8.94 -3.42 -7.70
CA GLY A 160 8.53 -4.83 -7.46
C GLY A 160 8.32 -5.83 -8.64
N SER A 161 7.71 -6.99 -8.34
CA SER A 161 7.15 -7.97 -9.29
C SER A 161 5.91 -8.69 -8.73
N SER A 162 5.74 -10.03 -8.75
CA SER A 162 4.89 -10.76 -7.76
C SER A 162 4.71 -12.31 -7.83
N THR A 163 5.68 -13.24 -8.00
CA THR A 163 5.50 -14.69 -7.59
C THR A 163 6.14 -15.04 -6.26
N LEU A 164 5.35 -15.27 -5.21
CA LEU A 164 5.79 -14.92 -3.86
C LEU A 164 5.34 -15.89 -2.77
N ASP A 165 5.99 -15.84 -1.61
CA ASP A 165 5.51 -16.39 -0.31
C ASP A 165 4.31 -15.60 0.27
N ALA A 166 3.84 -14.58 -0.47
CA ALA A 166 2.84 -13.60 -0.06
C ALA A 166 2.06 -12.89 -1.20
N TYR A 167 1.99 -13.39 -2.46
CA TYR A 167 1.06 -12.91 -3.52
C TYR A 167 0.36 -14.18 -4.21
N ASP A 168 -0.55 -14.86 -3.46
CA ASP A 168 -1.28 -16.19 -3.43
C ASP A 168 -2.87 -16.46 -3.55
N GLY A 169 -3.81 -15.50 -3.53
CA GLY A 169 -5.07 -15.26 -4.31
C GLY A 169 -6.35 -16.12 -4.41
N ARG A 170 -6.45 -17.38 -4.01
CA ARG A 170 -7.37 -18.35 -4.69
C ARG A 170 -8.88 -18.06 -4.65
N PHE A 171 -9.34 -17.30 -3.68
CA PHE A 171 -10.58 -17.59 -2.96
C PHE A 171 -10.84 -16.45 -1.99
N LEU A 172 -11.62 -15.43 -2.36
CA LEU A 172 -12.17 -14.50 -1.35
C LEU A 172 -13.66 -14.70 -1.12
N ALA A 173 -14.05 -16.00 -0.96
CA ALA A 173 -14.88 -17.72 1.20
C ALA A 173 -15.62 -17.27 2.53
N ALA A 174 -14.98 -16.61 3.50
CA ALA A 174 -15.61 -15.76 4.51
C ALA A 174 -16.55 -14.58 4.03
N SER A 175 -17.70 -14.71 3.37
CA SER A 175 -18.66 -13.58 3.05
C SER A 175 -19.95 -13.92 2.28
N GLN A 176 -19.96 -13.90 0.92
CA GLN A 176 -21.14 -13.76 0.02
C GLN A 176 -21.28 -14.64 -1.32
N LYS A 177 -21.04 -14.30 -2.64
CA LYS A 177 -21.18 -15.31 -3.81
C LYS A 177 -20.63 -15.02 -5.30
N ILE A 178 -19.32 -15.16 -5.72
CA ILE A 178 -18.65 -14.61 -6.97
C ILE A 178 -17.18 -15.13 -7.40
N ILE A 179 -16.25 -14.37 -8.12
CA ILE A 179 -14.84 -14.70 -8.62
C ILE A 179 -13.71 -13.59 -8.81
N VAL A 180 -12.42 -13.75 -8.36
CA VAL A 180 -11.42 -12.66 -7.83
C VAL A 180 -8.38 -12.87 -7.83
N ALA A 181 -7.40 -12.40 -8.72
CA ALA A 181 -5.94 -12.83 -8.85
C ALA A 181 -5.07 -11.86 -9.73
N SER A 182 -3.70 -11.70 -9.72
CA SER A 182 -2.96 -10.44 -10.12
C SER A 182 -1.74 -10.30 -11.11
N LEU A 183 -1.93 -9.44 -12.14
CA LEU A 183 -1.02 -8.65 -13.03
C LEU A 183 0.02 -9.36 -13.91
N ASN A 184 0.65 -8.58 -14.83
CA ASN A 184 1.99 -8.77 -15.40
C ASN A 184 2.57 -7.47 -16.06
N TYR A 185 3.76 -7.50 -16.70
CA TYR A 185 4.51 -6.35 -17.31
C TYR A 185 5.48 -5.53 -16.38
N ARG A 186 5.86 -4.24 -16.59
CA ARG A 186 6.79 -3.29 -15.85
C ARG A 186 6.79 -1.84 -16.43
N VAL A 187 7.50 -0.84 -15.85
CA VAL A 187 7.27 0.64 -16.02
C VAL A 187 8.55 1.47 -16.34
N GLY A 188 8.52 2.78 -16.71
CA GLY A 188 9.68 3.68 -17.01
C GLY A 188 9.70 4.21 -18.47
N PRO A 189 10.78 4.16 -19.29
CA PRO A 189 10.73 4.06 -20.77
C PRO A 189 11.39 2.77 -21.45
N PHE A 190 10.93 1.46 -21.48
CA PHE A 190 9.11 -0.38 -20.18
C PHE A 190 7.47 -0.18 -19.95
N GLY A 191 6.55 0.82 -19.71
CA GLY A 191 6.36 2.32 -19.52
C GLY A 191 6.06 3.31 -20.73
N PHE A 192 6.71 4.50 -20.83
CA PHE A 192 6.33 5.78 -21.52
C PHE A 192 7.40 6.54 -22.40
N LEU A 193 7.16 7.84 -22.80
CA LEU A 193 8.08 9.01 -23.16
C LEU A 193 8.01 9.73 -24.58
N SER A 194 7.76 11.06 -24.79
CA SER A 194 7.54 11.63 -26.19
C SER A 194 7.68 13.13 -26.60
N LEU A 195 7.90 13.46 -27.91
CA LEU A 195 7.09 14.43 -28.71
C LEU A 195 6.30 13.94 -29.99
N ASN A 196 6.83 13.57 -31.20
CA ASN A 196 5.97 13.38 -32.43
C ASN A 196 6.31 12.32 -33.53
N ASP A 197 5.35 12.05 -34.45
CA ASP A 197 5.20 10.97 -35.46
C ASP A 197 4.11 9.90 -35.15
N GLU A 198 4.40 8.59 -35.21
CA GLU A 198 3.52 7.45 -34.85
C GLU A 198 4.30 6.27 -34.23
N ARG A 199 5.63 6.37 -34.19
CA ARG A 199 6.40 5.77 -33.11
C ARG A 199 6.42 6.69 -31.88
N ALA A 200 5.87 7.90 -31.96
CA ALA A 200 5.03 8.49 -30.92
C ALA A 200 4.23 9.64 -31.46
N PRO A 201 3.05 9.96 -30.90
CA PRO A 201 3.10 11.21 -30.13
C PRO A 201 2.70 11.16 -28.64
N GLY A 202 1.82 10.26 -28.18
CA GLY A 202 1.21 10.30 -26.83
C GLY A 202 0.74 8.95 -26.24
N ASN A 203 -0.52 8.65 -25.94
CA ASN A 203 -0.78 7.56 -24.98
C ASN A 203 -0.54 6.08 -25.41
N MET A 204 0.71 5.62 -25.28
CA MET A 204 1.08 4.22 -24.95
C MET A 204 0.60 3.81 -23.56
N GLY A 205 0.58 4.76 -22.65
CA GLY A 205 -0.19 4.68 -21.42
C GLY A 205 -1.67 4.38 -21.64
N LEU A 206 -2.11 4.43 -22.90
CA LEU A 206 -3.36 4.05 -23.53
C LEU A 206 -3.97 2.74 -23.11
N LEU A 207 -3.47 1.65 -23.66
CA LEU A 207 -4.44 1.03 -24.56
C LEU A 207 -4.74 -0.42 -24.36
N ASP A 208 -3.76 -1.20 -24.01
CA ASP A 208 -3.69 -2.43 -24.80
C ASP A 208 -4.53 -3.47 -24.06
N GLN A 209 -4.28 -3.53 -22.75
CA GLN A 209 -5.24 -3.64 -21.62
C GLN A 209 -6.72 -3.36 -21.86
N THR A 210 -7.03 -2.34 -22.65
CA THR A 210 -8.38 -1.84 -22.92
C THR A 210 -8.98 -2.36 -24.21
N LEU A 211 -8.24 -2.38 -25.33
CA LEU A 211 -8.70 -3.14 -26.50
C LEU A 211 -9.00 -4.58 -26.08
N ALA A 212 -8.33 -5.03 -25.02
CA ALA A 212 -8.58 -6.24 -24.29
C ALA A 212 -9.45 -6.14 -22.99
N ILE A 213 -10.10 -5.04 -22.54
CA ILE A 213 -11.14 -5.19 -21.46
C ILE A 213 -12.17 -6.20 -21.95
N SER A 214 -12.49 -5.98 -23.21
CA SER A 214 -13.14 -6.82 -24.18
C SER A 214 -12.83 -8.28 -23.99
N TRP A 215 -11.57 -8.61 -23.82
CA TRP A 215 -11.15 -9.97 -23.98
C TRP A 215 -11.52 -10.82 -22.76
N ILE A 216 -11.32 -10.35 -21.52
CA ILE A 216 -12.00 -10.95 -20.34
C ILE A 216 -13.53 -10.70 -20.35
N ARG A 217 -14.10 -10.18 -21.44
CA ARG A 217 -15.52 -9.95 -21.69
C ARG A 217 -16.06 -10.64 -22.97
N ASP A 218 -15.36 -11.52 -23.71
CA ASP A 218 -15.81 -11.92 -25.08
C ASP A 218 -16.32 -13.36 -25.33
N ASN A 219 -15.51 -14.42 -25.30
CA ASN A 219 -16.01 -15.82 -25.41
C ASN A 219 -16.64 -16.33 -24.10
N ILE A 220 -17.89 -15.94 -23.90
CA ILE A 220 -18.16 -15.10 -22.74
C ILE A 220 -18.23 -15.81 -21.38
N ALA A 221 -18.30 -17.12 -21.40
CA ALA A 221 -18.85 -17.91 -20.31
C ALA A 221 -18.52 -19.40 -20.50
N SER A 222 -17.44 -19.74 -21.24
CA SER A 222 -17.04 -21.14 -21.51
C SER A 222 -16.77 -21.94 -20.22
N PHE A 223 -16.55 -21.21 -19.12
CA PHE A 223 -17.17 -21.51 -17.84
C PHE A 223 -18.03 -20.32 -17.41
N GLY A 224 -19.19 -20.57 -16.82
CA GLY A 224 -20.31 -19.62 -16.83
C GLY A 224 -20.26 -18.55 -15.76
N GLY A 225 -19.51 -17.49 -16.04
CA GLY A 225 -19.72 -16.19 -15.45
C GLY A 225 -20.12 -15.15 -16.48
N ASP A 226 -20.49 -13.97 -16.00
CA ASP A 226 -21.34 -13.02 -16.68
C ASP A 226 -20.53 -11.91 -17.42
N PRO A 227 -20.83 -11.60 -18.69
CA PRO A 227 -20.28 -10.46 -19.43
C PRO A 227 -20.55 -9.10 -18.81
N ASP A 228 -21.76 -8.92 -18.32
CA ASP A 228 -22.40 -7.62 -18.14
C ASP A 228 -22.28 -7.11 -16.71
N LYS A 229 -21.42 -7.77 -15.94
CA LYS A 229 -21.25 -7.58 -14.50
C LYS A 229 -19.77 -7.47 -14.16
N LEU A 230 -19.03 -6.58 -14.82
CA LEU A 230 -17.59 -6.38 -14.54
C LEU A 230 -17.39 -5.02 -13.86
N THR A 231 -16.41 -4.83 -12.97
CA THR A 231 -16.13 -3.51 -12.36
C THR A 231 -14.68 -3.06 -12.29
N LEU A 232 -14.39 -1.75 -12.46
CA LEU A 232 -13.04 -1.15 -12.33
C LEU A 232 -12.54 -0.96 -10.90
N PHE A 233 -11.21 -0.68 -10.75
CA PHE A 233 -10.79 0.58 -10.11
C PHE A 233 -9.50 1.28 -10.55
N GLY A 234 -8.62 1.74 -9.64
CA GLY A 234 -7.54 2.73 -9.89
C GLY A 234 -7.31 3.66 -8.70
N GLN A 235 -6.30 4.52 -8.78
CA GLN A 235 -5.55 5.05 -7.64
C GLN A 235 -5.01 6.48 -7.88
N SER A 236 -3.72 6.80 -7.63
CA SER A 236 -3.08 8.12 -7.86
C SER A 236 -2.58 8.27 -9.26
N ALA A 237 -2.18 7.12 -9.81
CA ALA A 237 -2.80 6.58 -11.01
C ALA A 237 -4.32 6.83 -11.06
N GLY A 238 -4.73 8.08 -11.31
CA GLY A 238 -6.04 8.62 -10.92
C GLY A 238 -6.56 9.72 -11.85
N ALA A 239 -5.96 10.91 -11.87
CA ALA A 239 -6.15 11.95 -12.91
C ALA A 239 -4.80 12.73 -13.59
N ILE A 240 -2.89 12.01 -14.74
CA ILE A 240 -2.05 10.73 -15.14
C ILE A 240 -2.78 9.59 -15.94
N SER A 241 -2.95 8.38 -15.38
CA SER A 241 -3.86 7.33 -15.93
C SER A 241 -5.34 7.66 -15.96
N VAL A 242 -6.08 7.45 -14.87
CA VAL A 242 -7.53 7.29 -14.95
C VAL A 242 -8.31 8.61 -14.96
N SER A 243 -7.76 9.62 -15.64
CA SER A 243 -8.60 10.62 -16.32
C SER A 243 -9.75 9.99 -17.10
N PHE A 244 -9.49 8.76 -17.56
CA PHE A 244 -10.13 8.21 -18.72
C PHE A 244 -10.99 7.00 -18.34
N HIS A 245 -10.50 5.82 -17.97
CA HIS A 245 -11.28 4.55 -18.06
C HIS A 245 -12.84 4.47 -17.79
N VAL A 246 -13.46 5.23 -16.88
CA VAL A 246 -14.94 5.42 -16.73
C VAL A 246 -15.53 6.56 -17.57
N MET A 247 -14.72 7.56 -17.85
CA MET A 247 -14.94 8.69 -18.76
C MET A 247 -14.66 8.35 -20.23
N SER A 248 -13.69 7.46 -20.46
CA SER A 248 -13.09 7.11 -21.73
C SER A 248 -14.13 6.46 -22.63
N PRO A 249 -14.35 6.99 -23.84
CA PRO A 249 -15.32 6.43 -24.77
C PRO A 249 -15.11 4.94 -25.06
N ILE A 250 -13.86 4.48 -25.16
CA ILE A 250 -13.56 3.12 -25.62
C ILE A 250 -13.64 2.05 -24.52
N SER A 251 -13.46 2.42 -23.24
CA SER A 251 -13.49 1.47 -22.12
C SER A 251 -14.78 1.46 -21.31
N ARG A 252 -15.41 2.63 -21.12
CA ARG A 252 -16.48 2.83 -20.11
C ARG A 252 -17.74 1.97 -20.29
N LYS A 253 -17.90 1.35 -21.45
CA LYS A 253 -19.02 0.45 -21.79
C LYS A 253 -18.73 -1.03 -21.56
N ILE A 254 -17.47 -1.43 -21.35
CA ILE A 254 -17.07 -2.84 -21.28
C ILE A 254 -17.24 -3.43 -19.86
N PHE A 255 -17.65 -2.60 -18.91
CA PHE A 255 -17.82 -2.98 -17.51
C PHE A 255 -19.02 -2.21 -16.92
N ARG A 256 -19.69 -2.80 -15.93
CA ARG A 256 -20.90 -2.32 -15.29
C ARG A 256 -20.66 -1.21 -14.28
N ASN A 257 -19.75 -1.39 -13.31
CA ASN A 257 -19.53 -0.44 -12.22
C ASN A 257 -18.02 -0.10 -12.06
N ALA A 258 -17.64 0.85 -11.23
CA ALA A 258 -16.23 1.21 -11.07
C ALA A 258 -15.92 1.80 -9.69
N ILE A 259 -15.06 1.17 -8.88
CA ILE A 259 -14.39 1.90 -7.79
C ILE A 259 -13.38 2.89 -8.43
N ILE A 260 -12.81 3.77 -7.61
CA ILE A 260 -11.48 4.36 -7.78
C ILE A 260 -11.12 4.99 -6.44
N MET A 261 -9.83 4.97 -6.16
CA MET A 261 -9.20 5.63 -5.04
C MET A 261 -8.76 7.03 -5.51
N SER A 262 -7.47 7.36 -5.57
CA SER A 262 -7.08 8.75 -5.33
C SER A 262 -5.72 9.22 -5.84
N GLY A 263 -5.72 10.17 -6.80
CA GLY A 263 -4.61 11.10 -7.11
C GLY A 263 -4.66 11.67 -8.52
N ILE A 264 -4.07 12.84 -8.81
CA ILE A 264 -5.00 13.94 -9.16
C ILE A 264 -4.73 14.89 -10.31
N ALA A 265 -5.87 15.31 -10.87
CA ALA A 265 -6.14 16.37 -11.82
C ALA A 265 -5.70 17.79 -11.41
N THR A 266 -5.01 17.95 -10.29
CA THR A 266 -4.53 19.21 -9.72
C THR A 266 -3.02 19.03 -9.58
N THR A 267 -2.38 19.47 -8.50
CA THR A 267 -0.92 19.70 -8.50
C THR A 267 -0.50 20.58 -9.69
N ASP A 268 0.69 20.45 -10.30
CA ASP A 268 1.12 21.25 -11.47
C ASP A 268 1.90 20.42 -12.54
N TRP A 269 1.34 19.25 -12.92
CA TRP A 269 1.90 18.24 -13.83
C TRP A 269 1.31 18.10 -15.24
N SER A 270 1.92 18.79 -16.21
CA SER A 270 1.69 18.78 -17.67
C SER A 270 2.93 19.17 -18.44
N ILE A 271 2.78 19.74 -19.65
CA ILE A 271 3.79 19.64 -20.70
C ILE A 271 4.28 21.02 -21.15
N ARG A 272 5.56 21.11 -21.54
CA ARG A 272 5.93 22.02 -22.62
C ARG A 272 5.21 21.47 -23.84
N SER A 273 4.36 22.27 -24.46
CA SER A 273 3.47 21.80 -25.54
C SER A 273 4.26 21.80 -26.85
N LYS A 274 3.61 21.78 -28.01
CA LYS A 274 4.27 21.96 -29.32
C LYS A 274 4.78 23.42 -29.50
N GLU A 275 5.72 23.87 -28.64
CA GLU A 275 6.16 25.27 -28.49
C GLU A 275 7.57 25.51 -27.90
N GLY A 276 8.26 24.51 -27.33
CA GLY A 276 9.41 24.78 -26.46
C GLY A 276 10.33 23.59 -26.22
N ASN A 277 10.56 22.83 -27.28
CA ASN A 277 11.23 21.53 -27.32
C ASN A 277 12.68 21.66 -27.84
N ILE A 278 13.40 20.54 -27.94
CA ILE A 278 14.69 20.39 -28.64
C ILE A 278 15.77 21.42 -28.23
N GLU A 279 15.96 22.52 -28.97
CA GLU A 279 17.15 23.38 -28.92
C GLU A 279 17.35 24.16 -27.59
N ARG A 280 16.40 24.08 -26.64
CA ARG A 280 16.60 24.56 -25.25
C ARG A 280 16.87 23.45 -24.23
N ALA A 281 16.77 22.19 -24.62
CA ALA A 281 17.30 21.06 -23.86
C ALA A 281 18.81 20.85 -24.09
N LYS A 282 19.30 21.23 -25.28
CA LYS A 282 20.61 21.03 -25.98
C LYS A 282 21.97 21.08 -25.23
N GLU A 283 22.03 20.60 -24.00
CA GLU A 283 23.25 20.43 -23.22
C GLU A 283 23.23 19.10 -22.40
N MET A 284 22.28 18.20 -22.65
CA MET A 284 21.65 17.45 -21.55
C MET A 284 22.46 16.32 -20.90
N ALA A 285 22.89 15.30 -21.64
CA ALA A 285 23.37 14.04 -21.04
C ALA A 285 24.53 13.41 -21.81
N ALA A 286 25.74 13.95 -21.60
CA ALA A 286 26.92 13.65 -22.41
C ALA A 286 27.44 12.19 -22.30
N PHE A 287 27.15 11.47 -21.21
CA PHE A 287 27.70 10.13 -20.94
C PHE A 287 26.64 9.02 -20.76
N LEU A 288 25.33 9.27 -20.88
CA LEU A 288 24.30 8.20 -21.04
C LEU A 288 24.02 7.82 -22.52
N LYS A 289 24.01 8.84 -23.39
CA LYS A 289 24.44 8.87 -24.82
C LYS A 289 23.47 8.42 -25.93
N CYS A 290 22.88 9.38 -26.66
CA CYS A 290 22.64 9.33 -28.13
C CYS A 290 22.14 10.72 -28.64
N PRO A 291 21.72 10.89 -29.91
CA PRO A 291 21.36 12.19 -30.52
C PRO A 291 20.30 13.04 -29.81
N THR A 292 20.47 14.36 -29.78
CA THR A 292 19.63 15.25 -28.95
C THR A 292 18.34 15.77 -29.65
N GLU A 293 18.26 15.66 -30.99
CA GLU A 293 18.02 16.88 -31.79
C GLU A 293 16.69 16.95 -32.57
N ASN A 294 15.78 15.98 -32.43
CA ASN A 294 14.54 15.90 -33.22
C ASN A 294 13.59 14.85 -32.57
N ASP A 295 12.55 14.38 -33.25
CA ASP A 295 11.66 13.29 -32.80
C ASP A 295 12.05 11.85 -33.21
N LYS A 296 12.84 11.60 -34.26
CA LYS A 296 13.05 10.23 -34.79
C LYS A 296 14.41 9.53 -34.53
N VAL A 297 15.56 10.18 -34.70
CA VAL A 297 16.89 9.52 -34.76
C VAL A 297 17.32 8.81 -33.45
N MET A 298 17.44 9.50 -32.31
CA MET A 298 17.68 8.82 -31.02
C MET A 298 16.49 7.94 -30.57
N LEU A 299 15.31 7.98 -31.20
CA LEU A 299 14.25 7.00 -30.94
C LEU A 299 14.59 5.65 -31.59
N ASP A 300 15.19 5.67 -32.78
CA ASP A 300 15.87 4.48 -33.30
C ASP A 300 16.98 4.00 -32.34
N CYS A 301 17.68 4.91 -31.65
CA CYS A 301 18.70 4.55 -30.66
C CYS A 301 18.12 3.92 -29.39
N PHE A 302 17.07 4.54 -28.84
CA PHE A 302 16.32 4.03 -27.71
C PHE A 302 15.81 2.59 -28.03
N LEU A 303 15.18 2.28 -29.19
CA LEU A 303 14.73 0.91 -29.55
C LEU A 303 15.79 -0.19 -29.37
N ASN A 304 17.07 0.19 -29.48
CA ASN A 304 18.24 -0.67 -29.39
C ASN A 304 18.90 -0.66 -27.98
N ALA A 305 18.43 0.16 -27.04
CA ALA A 305 18.94 0.28 -25.67
C ALA A 305 18.34 -0.78 -24.71
N ASP A 306 18.70 -0.75 -23.43
CA ASP A 306 18.87 -1.99 -22.66
C ASP A 306 18.15 -2.08 -21.29
N ALA A 307 17.77 -3.30 -20.90
CA ALA A 307 17.20 -3.66 -19.59
C ALA A 307 18.26 -4.21 -18.60
N ASN A 308 19.56 -3.97 -18.87
CA ASN A 308 20.70 -4.62 -18.23
C ASN A 308 21.89 -3.62 -18.12
N ASN A 309 22.96 -3.99 -17.43
CA ASN A 309 24.21 -3.25 -17.17
C ASN A 309 24.14 -1.89 -16.44
N ILE A 310 22.99 -1.20 -16.39
CA ILE A 310 22.98 0.26 -16.57
C ILE A 310 22.61 1.17 -15.37
N SER A 311 21.32 1.37 -15.11
CA SER A 311 20.80 2.51 -14.33
C SER A 311 21.34 3.90 -14.75
N MET A 312 22.18 4.52 -13.91
CA MET A 312 23.08 5.65 -14.17
C MET A 312 22.53 7.07 -14.45
N GLY A 313 21.27 7.27 -14.82
CA GLY A 313 20.61 8.60 -14.77
C GLY A 313 21.25 9.75 -15.58
N GLN A 314 20.69 10.97 -15.50
CA GLN A 314 21.02 12.09 -16.41
C GLN A 314 20.68 13.50 -15.89
N TYR A 315 21.31 13.96 -14.81
CA TYR A 315 20.81 15.14 -14.09
C TYR A 315 21.95 15.92 -13.38
N TYR A 316 22.48 16.98 -14.01
CA TYR A 316 23.60 17.76 -13.45
C TYR A 316 23.49 19.26 -13.75
N ASN A 317 24.63 19.97 -13.82
CA ASN A 317 24.82 21.38 -13.45
C ASN A 317 24.43 21.63 -11.98
N PHE A 318 23.15 21.45 -11.66
CA PHE A 318 22.69 21.10 -10.32
C PHE A 318 22.69 19.56 -10.22
N LYS A 319 23.48 18.99 -9.31
CA LYS A 319 23.65 17.54 -9.02
C LYS A 319 22.38 16.80 -8.50
N ASN A 320 21.31 16.78 -9.30
CA ASN A 320 19.93 16.91 -8.80
C ASN A 320 18.87 16.68 -9.91
N ILE A 321 17.58 16.36 -9.61
CA ILE A 321 16.56 15.99 -10.64
C ILE A 321 15.16 16.69 -10.74
N THR A 322 14.68 17.66 -9.92
CA THR A 322 13.24 18.11 -9.94
C THR A 322 12.74 19.25 -10.89
N GLU A 323 13.04 20.54 -10.73
CA GLU A 323 12.64 21.65 -11.65
C GLU A 323 12.76 21.38 -13.17
N PHE A 324 11.76 21.73 -13.99
CA PHE A 324 11.26 20.73 -14.96
C PHE A 324 10.77 21.26 -16.32
N PRO A 325 10.79 20.41 -17.39
CA PRO A 325 9.99 20.62 -18.62
C PRO A 325 8.69 19.84 -18.98
N PHE A 326 8.37 18.56 -18.65
CA PHE A 326 7.12 17.90 -19.17
C PHE A 326 6.57 16.56 -18.53
N ALA A 327 5.24 16.27 -18.65
CA ALA A 327 4.59 14.93 -18.40
C ALA A 327 3.23 14.58 -19.15
N PRO A 328 2.05 14.33 -18.48
CA PRO A 328 0.76 13.80 -19.02
C PRO A 328 0.62 12.66 -20.06
N ILE A 329 -0.46 12.46 -20.85
CA ILE A 329 -1.13 13.40 -21.80
C ILE A 329 -2.58 13.05 -22.24
N ILE A 330 -3.18 13.88 -23.13
CA ILE A 330 -4.47 13.73 -23.85
C ILE A 330 -4.24 13.13 -25.26
N ASP A 331 -4.84 11.99 -25.62
CA ASP A 331 -4.55 11.34 -26.93
C ASP A 331 -5.55 11.61 -28.06
N ASN A 332 -6.70 12.18 -27.74
CA ASN A 332 -7.86 12.32 -28.62
C ASN A 332 -8.44 10.99 -29.15
N TYR A 333 -8.00 9.84 -28.63
CA TYR A 333 -8.39 8.50 -29.07
C TYR A 333 -9.10 7.73 -27.96
N PHE A 334 -8.35 7.32 -26.95
CA PHE A 334 -8.89 6.73 -25.74
C PHE A 334 -9.71 7.72 -24.91
N LEU A 335 -9.35 8.99 -25.05
CA LEU A 335 -9.46 10.09 -24.10
C LEU A 335 -9.52 11.35 -24.95
N GLN A 336 -10.42 12.27 -24.65
CA GLN A 336 -10.67 13.40 -25.56
C GLN A 336 -10.51 14.77 -24.91
N GLU A 337 -10.51 14.86 -23.58
CA GLU A 337 -10.66 16.12 -22.85
C GLU A 337 -9.94 16.10 -21.50
N LYS A 338 -9.81 17.32 -20.96
CA LYS A 338 -9.21 17.62 -19.67
C LYS A 338 -9.94 16.95 -18.49
N PRO A 339 -9.24 16.75 -17.37
CA PRO A 339 -9.55 15.68 -16.43
C PRO A 339 -10.88 15.97 -15.76
N LYS A 340 -10.92 17.14 -15.13
CA LYS A 340 -12.03 17.82 -14.49
C LYS A 340 -13.15 18.20 -15.45
N GLU A 341 -12.80 18.51 -16.70
CA GLU A 341 -13.76 18.99 -17.70
C GLU A 341 -14.79 17.91 -17.99
N ILE A 342 -14.39 16.65 -18.14
CA ILE A 342 -15.34 15.55 -18.37
C ILE A 342 -16.33 15.40 -17.19
N VAL A 343 -15.95 15.78 -15.96
CA VAL A 343 -16.80 15.76 -14.75
C VAL A 343 -17.80 16.89 -14.75
N GLN A 344 -17.28 18.09 -14.99
CA GLN A 344 -17.99 19.36 -14.91
C GLN A 344 -19.01 19.41 -16.04
N ASN A 345 -18.61 18.93 -17.22
CA ASN A 345 -19.46 18.74 -18.40
C ASN A 345 -20.38 17.50 -18.30
N LYS A 346 -20.32 16.72 -17.21
CA LYS A 346 -21.16 15.53 -16.94
C LYS A 346 -21.15 14.48 -18.06
N LYS A 347 -20.01 14.31 -18.73
CA LYS A 347 -19.85 13.53 -19.99
C LYS A 347 -19.77 11.99 -19.80
N MET A 348 -20.01 11.48 -18.59
CA MET A 348 -20.12 10.05 -18.30
C MET A 348 -21.12 9.77 -17.17
N LYS A 349 -21.46 8.49 -16.99
CA LYS A 349 -22.21 7.99 -15.83
C LYS A 349 -21.73 6.58 -15.52
N LYS A 350 -21.57 6.27 -14.23
CA LYS A 350 -21.24 4.94 -13.75
C LYS A 350 -21.77 4.80 -12.31
N ASP A 351 -22.14 3.60 -11.89
CA ASP A 351 -22.51 3.37 -10.49
C ASP A 351 -21.26 3.07 -9.66
N VAL A 352 -21.16 3.83 -8.58
CA VAL A 352 -19.92 4.11 -7.85
C VAL A 352 -20.25 4.43 -6.34
N MET A 353 -19.34 4.32 -5.34
CA MET A 353 -19.47 4.92 -3.97
C MET A 353 -18.19 5.37 -3.16
N ILE A 354 -18.10 6.64 -2.72
CA ILE A 354 -17.00 7.67 -2.85
C ILE A 354 -15.72 7.63 -1.96
N GLY A 355 -14.55 7.49 -2.59
CA GLY A 355 -13.22 7.35 -1.95
C GLY A 355 -12.08 8.28 -2.39
N PHE A 356 -12.03 9.43 -1.74
CA PHE A 356 -10.85 10.17 -1.28
C PHE A 356 -10.99 9.98 0.20
N LEU A 357 -9.96 9.53 0.86
CA LEU A 357 -10.06 9.15 2.24
C LEU A 357 -9.51 10.25 3.17
N LYS A 358 -8.31 10.17 3.77
CA LYS A 358 -7.92 11.08 4.87
C LYS A 358 -6.44 11.49 4.93
N ASN A 359 -5.58 10.82 5.72
CA ASN A 359 -4.11 11.03 5.84
C ASN A 359 -3.41 11.33 4.50
N GLU A 360 -3.06 10.29 3.74
CA GLU A 360 -2.38 10.32 2.43
C GLU A 360 -0.85 10.54 2.40
N GLY A 361 -0.12 10.32 3.50
CA GLY A 361 1.32 10.58 3.60
C GLY A 361 2.30 9.70 2.81
N SER A 362 2.84 8.65 3.46
CA SER A 362 4.15 8.00 3.22
C SER A 362 4.79 7.91 1.80
N LEU A 363 4.90 6.69 1.27
CA LEU A 363 6.13 6.23 0.59
C LEU A 363 6.34 6.74 -0.85
N MET A 364 5.48 7.62 -1.38
CA MET A 364 5.67 8.24 -2.71
C MET A 364 6.41 9.58 -2.67
N ILE A 365 6.13 10.43 -1.67
CA ILE A 365 6.90 11.67 -1.43
C ILE A 365 8.14 11.45 -0.56
N VAL A 366 8.26 10.29 0.08
CA VAL A 366 9.57 9.75 0.48
C VAL A 366 10.54 9.89 -0.68
N ILE A 367 10.18 9.36 -1.86
CA ILE A 367 11.09 9.20 -2.99
C ILE A 367 11.58 10.53 -3.60
N ARG A 368 10.91 11.65 -3.29
CA ARG A 368 11.33 13.00 -3.69
C ARG A 368 12.57 13.47 -2.94
N TYR A 369 12.66 13.14 -1.66
CA TYR A 369 13.80 13.38 -0.77
C TYR A 369 13.87 12.24 0.29
N PRO A 370 14.27 10.99 -0.06
CA PRO A 370 14.23 9.79 0.78
C PRO A 370 14.80 9.89 2.20
N GLU A 371 15.79 10.74 2.45
CA GLU A 371 16.66 10.69 3.63
C GLU A 371 16.01 11.11 4.95
N TYR A 372 14.89 10.50 5.34
CA TYR A 372 13.98 11.19 6.25
C TYR A 372 12.87 10.29 6.89
N PHE A 373 12.70 8.97 6.61
CA PHE A 373 11.38 8.30 6.84
C PHE A 373 11.27 6.72 7.02
N ALA A 374 11.96 5.93 7.90
CA ALA A 374 11.69 4.44 8.02
C ALA A 374 11.93 3.77 9.43
N PRO A 375 12.13 2.46 9.70
CA PRO A 375 12.25 1.83 11.06
C PRO A 375 13.42 1.90 12.11
N ASN A 376 14.51 2.70 12.06
CA ASN A 376 15.65 2.53 13.02
C ASN A 376 16.44 3.79 13.51
N THR A 377 16.20 5.03 13.05
CA THR A 377 17.13 6.16 13.27
C THR A 377 16.50 7.58 13.15
N ASN A 378 17.11 8.73 12.72
CA ASN A 378 16.68 10.09 13.17
C ASN A 378 16.91 11.40 12.23
N VAL A 379 16.00 12.44 12.14
CA VAL A 379 16.14 13.97 11.88
C VAL A 379 14.92 14.85 12.43
N PRO A 380 14.89 16.13 12.99
CA PRO A 380 13.89 16.76 13.99
C PRO A 380 13.05 18.06 13.72
N VAL A 381 11.84 18.28 14.28
CA VAL A 381 11.03 19.52 14.05
C VAL A 381 10.73 20.42 15.25
N ASN A 382 10.58 21.73 14.96
CA ASN A 382 9.56 22.63 15.51
C ASN A 382 9.08 23.68 14.46
N LYS A 383 8.68 24.86 14.94
CA LYS A 383 7.95 25.97 14.29
C LYS A 383 8.04 26.14 12.76
N SER A 384 9.20 26.07 12.10
CA SER A 384 9.31 26.48 10.68
C SER A 384 10.28 25.67 9.80
N VAL A 385 10.45 24.37 10.06
CA VAL A 385 11.29 23.49 9.21
C VAL A 385 10.49 22.45 8.43
N ALA A 386 9.46 21.81 9.02
CA ALA A 386 8.48 21.05 8.23
C ALA A 386 7.84 21.89 7.11
N HIS A 387 7.74 23.19 7.37
CA HIS A 387 7.42 24.23 6.41
C HIS A 387 8.19 24.19 5.08
N LYS A 388 9.35 23.52 4.95
CA LYS A 388 10.09 23.52 3.68
C LYS A 388 9.77 22.34 2.74
N MET A 389 9.32 21.16 3.16
CA MET A 389 8.63 20.25 2.20
C MET A 389 7.22 20.73 1.90
N MET A 390 6.54 21.34 2.91
CA MET A 390 5.24 22.02 2.67
C MET A 390 5.40 22.97 1.48
N ARG A 391 6.57 23.61 1.38
CA ARG A 391 7.01 24.38 0.22
C ARG A 391 7.47 23.52 -0.95
N ASN A 392 8.63 22.86 -0.91
CA ASN A 392 9.27 22.40 -2.14
C ASN A 392 8.60 21.21 -2.86
N LEU A 393 7.58 20.57 -2.29
CA LEU A 393 6.66 19.64 -2.99
C LEU A 393 5.47 20.36 -3.67
N ILE A 394 5.31 21.65 -3.36
CA ILE A 394 4.18 22.53 -3.64
C ILE A 394 4.57 23.72 -4.52
N GLU A 395 5.81 24.22 -4.40
CA GLU A 395 6.56 24.85 -5.50
C GLU A 395 6.15 24.11 -6.79
N PRO A 396 5.46 24.74 -7.74
CA PRO A 396 5.62 26.15 -8.08
C PRO A 396 4.86 27.14 -7.19
N LYS A 397 3.95 26.69 -6.32
CA LYS A 397 3.30 27.58 -5.33
C LYS A 397 4.22 27.81 -4.15
N GLN A 398 5.09 28.82 -4.27
CA GLN A 398 5.90 29.31 -3.16
C GLN A 398 5.00 29.76 -1.99
N LEU A 399 4.87 28.90 -0.97
CA LEU A 399 4.06 29.20 0.22
C LEU A 399 4.78 30.19 1.12
N ASN A 400 4.06 31.25 1.49
CA ASN A 400 4.54 32.29 2.40
C ASN A 400 4.39 31.86 3.87
N SER A 401 4.98 32.63 4.79
CA SER A 401 4.98 32.27 6.22
C SER A 401 3.58 32.25 6.83
N LEU A 402 2.71 33.19 6.48
CA LEU A 402 1.33 33.23 6.97
C LEU A 402 0.52 32.01 6.51
N GLN A 403 0.72 31.55 5.26
CA GLN A 403 0.10 30.35 4.74
C GLN A 403 0.55 29.13 5.55
N LEU A 404 1.86 28.96 5.75
CA LEU A 404 2.46 27.86 6.50
C LEU A 404 2.06 27.87 7.99
N GLU A 405 1.85 29.04 8.60
CA GLU A 405 1.32 29.16 9.96
C GLU A 405 -0.19 28.89 10.06
N SER A 406 -0.99 29.36 9.11
CA SER A 406 -2.44 29.10 9.09
C SER A 406 -2.73 27.62 8.91
N ILE A 407 -1.94 27.00 8.03
CA ILE A 407 -1.76 25.57 7.92
C ILE A 407 -1.41 24.97 9.29
N SER A 408 -0.34 25.44 9.97
CA SER A 408 0.14 24.97 11.29
C SER A 408 -0.81 25.15 12.48
N HIS A 409 -2.03 25.63 12.25
CA HIS A 409 -2.89 26.07 13.34
C HIS A 409 -4.39 25.86 13.17
N LEU A 410 -5.01 26.31 12.06
CA LEU A 410 -6.36 26.93 12.04
C LEU A 410 -7.53 25.94 12.15
N TYR A 411 -7.39 25.03 13.10
CA TYR A 411 -7.82 23.65 13.04
C TYR A 411 -8.17 23.09 14.43
N GLY A 412 -7.35 23.35 15.45
CA GLY A 412 -7.54 22.82 16.80
C GLY A 412 -7.66 23.86 17.92
N SER A 413 -7.92 23.36 19.13
CA SER A 413 -7.83 24.03 20.44
C SER A 413 -7.98 22.96 21.53
N HIS A 414 -6.90 22.61 22.24
CA HIS A 414 -6.79 21.28 22.89
C HIS A 414 -6.23 21.23 24.34
N VAL A 415 -5.76 22.34 24.91
CA VAL A 415 -5.21 22.47 26.29
C VAL A 415 -6.27 22.08 27.35
N ASP A 416 -5.97 21.53 28.53
CA ASP A 416 -4.72 21.38 29.31
C ASP A 416 -3.93 20.06 29.13
N THR A 417 -2.60 20.13 29.17
CA THR A 417 -1.63 19.00 29.01
C THR A 417 -0.21 19.49 29.37
N SER A 418 0.90 19.01 28.77
CA SER A 418 2.24 19.08 29.40
C SER A 418 3.40 19.76 28.64
N SER A 419 3.27 20.06 27.33
CA SER A 419 4.43 20.03 26.42
C SER A 419 4.51 21.19 25.39
N GLU A 420 5.42 21.07 24.43
CA GLU A 420 5.21 21.54 23.04
C GLU A 420 5.41 20.42 21.99
N THR A 421 6.26 19.42 22.30
CA THR A 421 6.41 18.12 21.59
C THR A 421 5.10 17.38 21.34
N GLU A 422 4.03 17.71 22.08
CA GLU A 422 2.68 17.29 21.75
C GLU A 422 2.18 18.00 20.48
N LYS A 423 1.61 19.21 20.60
CA LYS A 423 0.84 19.82 19.50
C LYS A 423 1.65 20.47 18.37
N TYR A 424 2.97 20.69 18.47
CA TYR A 424 3.76 21.07 17.29
C TYR A 424 4.30 19.88 16.49
N ARG A 425 3.60 18.75 16.57
CA ARG A 425 3.81 17.52 15.77
C ARG A 425 2.80 17.42 14.64
N TYR A 426 2.28 18.52 14.08
CA TYR A 426 1.24 18.59 13.03
C TYR A 426 1.63 19.60 11.91
N ILE A 427 2.13 19.12 10.74
CA ILE A 427 2.82 19.82 9.58
C ILE A 427 2.92 19.20 8.05
N LEU A 428 3.31 17.95 7.59
CA LEU A 428 2.90 17.14 6.37
C LEU A 428 2.21 15.67 6.31
N ASP A 429 2.01 14.75 7.31
CA ASP A 429 0.76 13.85 7.55
C ASP A 429 -0.12 13.85 8.99
N GLN A 430 -0.87 14.80 9.86
CA GLN A 430 -1.88 16.08 9.90
C GLN A 430 -1.41 17.56 10.00
N VAL A 431 -1.76 18.37 8.96
CA VAL A 431 -1.67 19.82 8.68
C VAL A 431 -1.34 20.27 7.22
N ALA A 432 -0.35 19.77 6.44
CA ALA A 432 0.04 20.41 5.14
C ALA A 432 0.73 19.71 3.91
N GLY A 433 0.45 18.47 3.52
CA GLY A 433 0.82 17.98 2.16
C GLY A 433 0.15 18.70 0.94
N ASP A 434 -0.35 19.94 1.09
CA ASP A 434 -1.81 20.10 0.99
C ASP A 434 -2.48 21.28 0.26
N ILE A 435 -1.81 22.29 -0.31
CA ILE A 435 -2.48 23.35 -1.15
C ILE A 435 -2.89 22.84 -2.56
N MET A 436 -3.40 21.61 -2.53
CA MET A 436 -2.96 20.46 -3.33
C MET A 436 -4.16 19.30 -3.61
N PHE A 437 -4.42 19.26 -2.19
CA PHE A 437 -5.51 18.84 -1.21
C PHE A 437 -6.34 20.05 -0.76
N LYS A 438 -7.23 20.01 0.27
CA LYS A 438 -8.16 18.96 0.72
C LYS A 438 -9.56 19.18 0.15
N CYS A 439 -10.44 19.99 0.78
CA CYS A 439 -11.74 20.33 0.18
C CYS A 439 -11.66 21.44 -0.91
N PRO A 440 -10.70 21.40 -1.83
CA PRO A 440 -10.98 21.30 -3.26
C PRO A 440 -11.96 20.16 -3.57
N THR A 441 -11.92 19.12 -2.74
CA THR A 441 -13.00 18.16 -2.47
C THR A 441 -14.18 18.86 -1.77
N ILE A 442 -14.61 20.02 -2.29
CA ILE A 442 -15.91 20.67 -2.07
C ILE A 442 -16.53 21.13 -3.42
N ASN A 443 -15.80 21.00 -4.54
CA ASN A 443 -16.36 20.99 -5.90
C ASN A 443 -16.84 19.58 -6.28
N PHE A 444 -15.91 18.75 -6.79
CA PHE A 444 -16.07 17.54 -7.62
C PHE A 444 -17.12 16.47 -7.27
N SER A 445 -17.81 16.53 -6.11
CA SER A 445 -18.95 15.66 -5.78
C SER A 445 -20.26 16.38 -5.48
N LYS A 446 -20.31 17.71 -5.37
CA LYS A 446 -21.42 18.42 -6.04
C LYS A 446 -21.34 18.30 -7.56
N GLU A 447 -20.30 17.65 -8.09
CA GLU A 447 -20.21 17.28 -9.51
C GLU A 447 -20.65 15.84 -9.73
N PHE A 448 -19.76 14.84 -9.80
CA PHE A 448 -20.10 13.51 -10.35
C PHE A 448 -21.24 12.74 -9.66
N SER A 449 -21.51 12.96 -8.38
CA SER A 449 -22.71 12.38 -7.73
C SER A 449 -24.05 12.98 -8.16
N THR A 450 -24.05 14.18 -8.73
CA THR A 450 -25.30 14.84 -9.17
C THR A 450 -25.90 14.17 -10.41
N TYR A 451 -25.23 13.17 -10.97
CA TYR A 451 -25.69 12.40 -12.12
C TYR A 451 -25.40 10.89 -12.04
N SER A 452 -24.71 10.42 -10.99
CA SER A 452 -24.29 9.03 -10.83
C SER A 452 -24.54 8.54 -9.41
N ASN A 453 -24.84 7.25 -9.25
CA ASN A 453 -24.86 6.67 -7.92
C ASN A 453 -23.44 6.70 -7.37
N VAL A 454 -23.34 7.28 -6.19
CA VAL A 454 -22.18 7.60 -5.35
C VAL A 454 -22.79 7.36 -3.96
N TYR A 455 -22.20 6.57 -3.06
CA TYR A 455 -22.63 6.31 -1.66
C TYR A 455 -21.48 6.65 -0.69
N MET A 456 -21.68 6.89 0.61
CA MET A 456 -20.51 7.05 1.53
C MET A 456 -20.75 6.49 2.95
N TYR A 457 -19.83 5.93 3.76
CA TYR A 457 -18.47 5.35 3.61
C TYR A 457 -17.40 5.98 4.52
N SER A 458 -16.92 5.19 5.49
CA SER A 458 -15.74 5.39 6.33
C SER A 458 -15.67 4.37 7.46
N PHE A 459 -14.61 4.48 8.27
CA PHE A 459 -14.03 3.44 9.13
C PHE A 459 -12.89 4.10 9.86
N GLU A 460 -12.86 4.08 11.18
CA GLU A 460 -11.95 4.86 12.00
C GLU A 460 -11.36 3.90 13.08
N TYR A 461 -11.02 2.66 12.65
CA TYR A 461 -10.45 1.48 13.37
C TYR A 461 -9.39 0.80 12.42
N ARG A 462 -8.51 -0.02 13.04
CA ARG A 462 -5.99 -1.48 13.08
C ARG A 462 -5.73 -2.94 13.77
N PRO A 463 -5.17 -4.03 13.18
CA PRO A 463 -4.74 -5.23 13.98
C PRO A 463 -3.45 -4.98 14.84
N LYS A 464 -2.75 -5.95 15.50
CA LYS A 464 -1.55 -5.63 16.36
C LYS A 464 -0.14 -6.38 16.23
N ALA A 465 0.16 -7.37 15.35
CA ALA A 465 1.56 -7.80 14.94
C ALA A 465 2.06 -8.00 13.40
N MET A 466 2.45 -6.91 12.64
CA MET A 466 2.71 -6.37 11.21
C MET A 466 3.95 -5.17 11.00
N PRO A 467 5.07 -4.73 10.15
CA PRO A 467 5.72 -3.34 10.13
C PRO A 467 5.58 -2.08 9.08
N TRP A 468 4.72 -1.01 9.18
CA TRP A 468 4.86 0.49 9.52
C TRP A 468 4.05 1.10 10.81
N PRO A 469 4.54 1.95 11.77
CA PRO A 469 4.24 2.05 13.28
C PRO A 469 3.23 3.07 13.98
N GLU A 470 3.60 3.87 15.03
CA GLU A 470 2.96 4.95 15.94
C GLU A 470 3.11 6.62 16.04
N TRP A 471 3.32 7.79 15.29
CA TRP A 471 3.55 8.71 14.04
C TRP A 471 2.57 9.00 12.77
N MET A 472 2.57 8.33 11.59
CA MET A 472 1.53 8.41 10.50
C MET A 472 0.35 7.40 10.54
N GLY A 473 0.67 6.12 10.76
CA GLY A 473 -0.07 4.91 11.17
C GLY A 473 -1.17 4.34 10.29
N VAL A 474 -1.48 4.93 9.16
CA VAL A 474 -2.83 4.78 8.59
C VAL A 474 -2.73 4.74 7.09
N ILE A 475 -3.00 3.59 6.47
CA ILE A 475 -2.41 3.29 5.14
C ILE A 475 -3.25 2.26 4.35
N HIS A 476 -2.89 1.74 3.17
CA HIS A 476 -3.79 0.90 2.30
C HIS A 476 -3.19 -0.39 1.66
N GLY A 477 -3.25 -1.49 2.42
CA GLY A 477 -2.47 -2.74 2.51
C GLY A 477 -3.26 -3.94 3.04
N SER A 478 -3.27 -4.50 4.26
CA SER A 478 -2.98 -4.25 5.71
C SER A 478 -4.17 -3.99 6.71
N ASP A 479 -5.31 -3.47 6.27
CA ASP A 479 -6.66 -4.10 6.38
C ASP A 479 -7.47 -4.00 5.08
N VAL A 480 -6.95 -3.29 4.04
CA VAL A 480 -7.29 -3.40 2.60
C VAL A 480 -7.42 -4.91 2.37
N TYR A 481 -6.34 -5.69 2.45
CA TYR A 481 -6.17 -6.99 3.15
C TYR A 481 -7.36 -7.98 3.14
N PHE A 482 -7.47 -8.80 4.19
CA PHE A 482 -8.76 -9.19 4.78
C PHE A 482 -9.88 -9.62 3.82
N ALA A 483 -9.56 -10.45 2.83
CA ALA A 483 -10.42 -11.10 1.84
C ALA A 483 -10.03 -12.52 1.44
N PHE A 484 -8.85 -12.81 0.87
CA PHE A 484 -7.52 -12.33 1.29
C PHE A 484 -7.32 -12.78 2.75
N SER A 485 -6.73 -13.96 2.94
CA SER A 485 -7.17 -14.88 3.99
C SER A 485 -6.11 -15.63 4.80
N GLN A 486 -4.86 -15.65 4.36
CA GLN A 486 -3.78 -16.61 4.65
C GLN A 486 -3.31 -16.86 6.09
N LEU A 487 -4.06 -16.43 7.10
CA LEU A 487 -3.56 -16.23 8.45
C LEU A 487 -3.23 -17.52 9.22
N LEU A 488 -3.06 -18.66 8.58
CA LEU A 488 -3.31 -19.97 9.19
C LEU A 488 -2.29 -21.03 8.81
N SER A 489 -1.91 -21.80 9.83
CA SER A 489 -1.27 -23.12 9.80
C SER A 489 -1.22 -23.65 11.23
N ASP A 490 -0.84 -22.82 12.20
CA ASP A 490 -1.10 -23.06 13.64
C ASP A 490 -2.43 -22.44 14.11
N GLU A 491 -2.90 -22.88 15.28
CA GLU A 491 -4.30 -22.82 15.73
C GLU A 491 -4.74 -21.60 16.56
N LYS A 492 -3.84 -20.72 17.03
CA LYS A 492 -3.89 -20.31 18.47
C LYS A 492 -4.67 -19.05 18.89
N TYR A 493 -5.51 -18.44 18.05
CA TYR A 493 -6.11 -17.09 18.28
C TYR A 493 -7.65 -17.01 18.18
N SER A 494 -8.27 -16.25 19.08
CA SER A 494 -9.66 -15.78 19.06
C SER A 494 -10.00 -14.76 17.91
N PRO A 495 -10.58 -13.54 18.02
CA PRO A 495 -11.67 -13.19 17.10
C PRO A 495 -11.77 -11.77 16.56
N GLU A 496 -10.90 -10.82 16.86
CA GLU A 496 -11.18 -9.45 16.47
C GLU A 496 -11.06 -9.29 14.95
N VAL A 497 -9.93 -9.73 14.40
CA VAL A 497 -9.75 -10.14 12.99
C VAL A 497 -10.80 -11.15 12.52
N LYS A 498 -11.40 -11.91 13.44
CA LYS A 498 -12.27 -13.07 13.19
C LYS A 498 -13.79 -12.81 13.36
N PHE A 499 -14.18 -11.57 13.73
CA PHE A 499 -15.53 -10.98 13.76
C PHE A 499 -15.65 -9.71 12.90
N VAL A 500 -14.54 -8.99 12.67
CA VAL A 500 -14.21 -8.52 11.31
C VAL A 500 -13.65 -9.65 10.43
N SER A 501 -13.98 -10.91 10.76
CA SER A 501 -14.30 -12.01 9.82
C SER A 501 -15.71 -12.61 9.96
N LYS A 502 -16.66 -11.92 10.62
CA LYS A 502 -18.07 -12.35 10.76
C LYS A 502 -19.09 -11.32 10.21
N MET A 503 -18.84 -10.69 9.04
CA MET A 503 -19.55 -9.42 8.71
C MET A 503 -19.94 -9.03 7.28
N LEU A 504 -19.29 -9.44 6.19
CA LEU A 504 -19.04 -8.48 5.11
C LEU A 504 -19.62 -8.76 3.69
N SER A 505 -20.82 -9.28 3.37
CA SER A 505 -22.13 -9.46 4.03
C SER A 505 -22.98 -8.19 4.29
N SER A 506 -23.50 -7.53 3.23
CA SER A 506 -24.48 -6.40 3.09
C SER A 506 -24.11 -4.88 2.88
N TYR A 507 -22.91 -4.42 2.48
CA TYR A 507 -22.52 -3.07 1.85
C TYR A 507 -21.78 -3.09 0.40
N PHE A 508 -20.88 -4.01 -0.06
CA PHE A 508 -20.30 -4.29 -1.43
C PHE A 508 -19.88 -5.74 -2.04
N ALA A 509 -20.46 -6.97 -1.77
CA ALA A 509 -20.68 -8.28 -2.74
C ALA A 509 -22.63 -8.72 -3.92
N ASN A 510 -23.55 -9.47 -4.67
CA ASN A 510 -24.79 -9.02 -5.34
C ASN A 510 -24.60 -7.89 -6.35
N PHE A 511 -24.29 -6.66 -5.95
CA PHE A 511 -23.85 -5.50 -6.77
C PHE A 511 -22.90 -5.92 -7.89
N SER A 512 -23.52 -6.11 -9.04
CA SER A 512 -23.05 -6.82 -10.24
C SER A 512 -24.30 -7.34 -10.89
N LYS A 513 -25.05 -8.17 -10.16
CA LYS A 513 -26.51 -8.26 -10.22
C LYS A 513 -27.18 -6.97 -9.66
N SER A 514 -26.71 -6.43 -8.51
CA SER A 514 -27.26 -5.23 -7.80
C SER A 514 -26.79 -3.85 -8.38
N GLY A 515 -25.95 -3.06 -7.71
CA GLY A 515 -25.80 -1.62 -7.97
C GLY A 515 -26.29 -0.75 -6.81
N ASN A 516 -27.08 -1.32 -5.88
CA ASN A 516 -27.49 -0.68 -4.63
C ASN A 516 -26.73 -1.34 -3.45
N PRO A 517 -25.76 -0.64 -2.83
CA PRO A 517 -24.84 -1.11 -1.78
C PRO A 517 -25.42 -1.56 -0.43
N ASN A 518 -26.43 -2.42 -0.41
CA ASN A 518 -27.00 -2.93 0.84
C ASN A 518 -27.53 -4.38 0.74
N ASN A 519 -27.46 -5.01 -0.44
CA ASN A 519 -28.34 -6.07 -0.91
C ASN A 519 -27.79 -7.51 -0.72
N GLY A 520 -27.14 -7.79 0.42
CA GLY A 520 -26.66 -9.15 0.77
C GLY A 520 -27.44 -9.73 1.95
N ASP A 521 -26.86 -10.69 2.67
CA ASP A 521 -27.25 -11.06 4.05
C ASP A 521 -26.14 -10.71 5.08
N CYS A 522 -26.33 -10.96 6.39
CA CYS A 522 -25.87 -10.12 7.52
C CYS A 522 -25.78 -8.61 7.23
N SER A 523 -26.82 -8.10 6.56
CA SER A 523 -27.67 -7.04 7.12
C SER A 523 -27.12 -6.41 8.42
N ASP A 524 -27.09 -7.23 9.47
CA ASP A 524 -26.65 -7.08 10.87
C ASP A 524 -25.35 -6.31 11.07
N CYS A 525 -24.49 -6.33 10.06
CA CYS A 525 -23.11 -5.94 10.17
C CYS A 525 -22.92 -4.41 9.86
N SER A 526 -23.97 -3.66 10.15
CA SER A 526 -24.04 -2.30 10.74
C SER A 526 -25.54 -2.03 10.89
N SER A 527 -26.01 -1.50 12.03
CA SER A 527 -27.43 -1.19 12.26
C SER A 527 -27.89 0.10 11.58
N GLU A 528 -27.00 0.83 10.89
CA GLU A 528 -27.41 1.85 9.92
C GLU A 528 -27.03 1.44 8.48
N PRO A 529 -28.02 1.34 7.57
CA PRO A 529 -27.78 1.08 6.15
C PRO A 529 -26.92 2.14 5.48
N TRP A 530 -26.33 1.75 4.36
CA TRP A 530 -25.49 2.62 3.57
C TRP A 530 -26.30 3.66 2.82
N SER A 531 -26.18 4.91 3.26
CA SER A 531 -26.76 6.04 2.55
C SER A 531 -25.94 6.43 1.32
N LYS A 532 -26.67 6.87 0.28
CA LYS A 532 -26.08 7.53 -0.87
C LYS A 532 -25.25 8.75 -0.47
N TYR A 533 -24.34 9.09 -1.35
CA TYR A 533 -23.80 10.40 -1.46
C TYR A 533 -24.90 11.28 -2.03
N THR A 534 -25.09 12.43 -1.40
CA THR A 534 -25.62 13.59 -2.08
C THR A 534 -24.83 14.82 -1.62
N PRO A 535 -24.79 15.90 -2.42
CA PRO A 535 -24.08 17.13 -2.05
C PRO A 535 -24.65 17.82 -0.81
N GLU A 536 -25.89 17.51 -0.45
CA GLU A 536 -26.60 18.07 0.69
C GLU A 536 -26.41 17.17 1.90
N SER A 537 -26.79 15.90 1.78
CA SER A 537 -26.89 14.95 2.89
C SER A 537 -25.59 14.75 3.65
N GLN A 538 -24.44 14.79 2.95
CA GLN A 538 -23.10 14.66 3.53
C GLN A 538 -22.86 13.45 4.47
N LYS A 539 -23.76 12.48 4.35
CA LYS A 539 -23.79 11.13 4.94
C LYS A 539 -22.76 10.14 4.46
N TYR A 540 -22.15 9.55 5.46
CA TYR A 540 -20.87 8.88 5.50
C TYR A 540 -20.84 8.01 6.79
N LEU A 541 -19.94 7.03 6.95
CA LEU A 541 -20.09 6.03 8.03
C LEU A 541 -19.08 6.21 9.20
N VAL A 542 -19.56 6.71 10.34
CA VAL A 542 -18.78 6.84 11.58
C VAL A 542 -18.94 5.58 12.43
N ILE A 543 -17.84 4.86 12.57
CA ILE A 543 -17.69 3.42 12.92
C ILE A 543 -16.33 2.91 13.87
N ASP A 544 -17.26 2.18 14.64
CA ASP A 544 -17.67 2.28 16.07
C ASP A 544 -18.58 1.04 16.41
N GLU A 545 -19.42 1.02 17.46
CA GLU A 545 -20.14 -0.16 18.03
C GLU A 545 -21.69 -0.25 17.80
N LYS A 546 -22.62 -0.46 18.76
CA LYS A 546 -24.11 -0.24 18.66
C LYS A 546 -24.57 0.81 17.57
N PRO A 547 -24.86 0.44 16.31
CA PRO A 547 -24.50 1.32 15.16
C PRO A 547 -25.24 2.63 14.78
N ARG A 548 -24.54 3.48 14.00
CA ARG A 548 -24.99 4.68 13.24
C ARG A 548 -24.06 4.99 12.01
N MET A 549 -24.36 6.03 11.22
CA MET A 549 -23.51 6.80 10.26
C MET A 549 -23.04 8.15 10.89
N ALA A 550 -22.84 9.24 10.13
CA ALA A 550 -23.33 10.60 10.49
C ALA A 550 -23.43 11.56 9.25
N SER A 551 -22.71 12.70 9.21
CA SER A 551 -22.94 13.82 8.26
C SER A 551 -21.78 14.83 8.06
N LYS A 552 -22.10 15.96 7.37
CA LYS A 552 -21.28 17.18 7.16
C LYS A 552 -20.71 17.82 8.42
N GLU A 553 -21.22 17.52 9.60
CA GLU A 553 -21.26 18.49 10.68
C GLU A 553 -20.18 18.30 11.74
N THR A 554 -19.12 19.07 11.60
CA THR A 554 -18.72 20.00 12.68
C THR A 554 -18.38 21.41 12.20
N SER A 555 -18.21 21.58 10.88
CA SER A 555 -18.79 22.59 9.96
C SER A 555 -18.61 24.08 10.21
N LEU A 556 -17.93 24.76 9.26
CA LEU A 556 -17.82 26.23 9.14
C LEU A 556 -17.58 26.77 7.71
N TYR A 557 -17.59 25.90 6.68
CA TYR A 557 -17.32 26.19 5.25
C TYR A 557 -15.90 26.66 4.92
N SER A 558 -15.44 27.75 5.51
CA SER A 558 -14.14 28.35 5.22
C SER A 558 -12.96 27.40 5.48
N ILE A 559 -13.13 26.48 6.45
CA ILE A 559 -12.10 25.51 6.87
C ILE A 559 -12.61 24.06 6.71
N CYS A 560 -12.82 23.76 5.44
CA CYS A 560 -12.83 22.47 4.74
C CYS A 560 -12.33 22.79 3.32
N SER A 561 -12.99 23.79 2.76
CA SER A 561 -12.57 24.47 1.55
C SER A 561 -11.27 25.25 1.72
N PHE A 562 -10.59 25.16 2.88
CA PHE A 562 -9.40 25.93 3.25
C PHE A 562 -8.39 25.97 2.12
N TRP A 563 -8.01 24.81 1.60
CA TRP A 563 -6.94 24.71 0.61
C TRP A 563 -7.25 25.32 -0.77
N SER A 564 -8.52 25.46 -1.14
CA SER A 564 -8.93 26.11 -2.41
C SER A 564 -9.38 27.55 -2.22
N ASP A 565 -10.00 27.81 -1.07
CA ASP A 565 -10.73 29.03 -0.82
C ASP A 565 -9.93 29.94 0.09
N LEU A 566 -9.62 29.52 1.32
CA LEU A 566 -8.99 30.39 2.31
C LEU A 566 -7.49 30.58 2.08
N LEU A 567 -6.77 29.50 1.82
CA LEU A 567 -5.31 29.50 1.77
C LEU A 567 -4.69 30.26 0.57
N PRO A 568 -5.28 30.26 -0.64
CA PRO A 568 -4.85 31.17 -1.70
C PRO A 568 -5.06 32.67 -1.40
N GLN A 569 -5.94 33.00 -0.45
CA GLN A 569 -6.26 34.38 -0.05
C GLN A 569 -5.37 34.88 1.09
N LEU A 570 -4.85 33.98 1.94
CA LEU A 570 -3.92 34.31 3.03
C LEU A 570 -2.54 34.72 2.50
N LYS A 571 -2.13 35.97 2.76
CA LYS A 571 -0.82 36.55 2.41
C LYS A 571 -0.42 37.64 3.42
N GLU A 572 0.89 37.84 3.61
CA GLU A 572 1.42 38.90 4.45
C GLU A 572 1.09 40.31 3.89
N PRO A 573 0.84 41.30 4.75
CA PRO A 573 0.62 42.68 4.34
C PRO A 573 1.92 43.40 3.98
N SER A 574 1.90 44.17 2.88
CA SER A 574 2.95 45.14 2.57
C SER A 574 2.78 46.39 3.43
N CYS A 575 3.69 46.62 4.39
CA CYS A 575 3.71 47.89 5.13
C CYS A 575 4.13 49.05 4.21
N PRO A 576 3.42 50.20 4.22
CA PRO A 576 3.88 51.40 3.55
C PRO A 576 5.16 51.94 4.21
N VAL A 577 6.03 52.56 3.42
CA VAL A 577 7.31 53.13 3.88
C VAL A 577 7.05 54.27 4.86
N ALA A 578 7.81 54.31 5.96
CA ALA A 578 7.63 55.28 7.03
C ALA A 578 7.96 56.71 6.58
N GLY A 579 6.98 57.60 6.75
CA GLY A 579 7.13 59.05 6.68
C GLY A 579 6.59 59.70 7.94
N GLU A 580 7.50 60.24 8.74
CA GLU A 580 7.33 61.27 9.77
C GLU A 580 6.21 61.16 10.84
N SER A 581 6.71 60.94 12.06
CA SER A 581 6.49 61.79 13.24
C SER A 581 5.47 61.40 14.33
N GLN A 582 6.06 61.18 15.50
CA GLN A 582 5.66 61.70 16.81
C GLN A 582 4.33 61.25 17.45
N ASN A 583 4.50 60.20 18.25
CA ASN A 583 4.53 60.29 19.72
C ASN A 583 3.25 60.52 20.55
N ASP A 584 3.33 59.81 21.68
CA ASP A 584 2.74 60.05 22.99
C ASP A 584 1.23 59.84 23.11
N TRP A 585 0.82 58.60 23.41
CA TRP A 585 0.85 57.98 24.77
C TRP A 585 -0.15 58.64 25.73
N THR A 586 -1.07 57.86 26.27
CA THR A 586 -1.31 57.88 27.73
C THR A 586 -2.10 56.68 28.26
N PHE A 587 -1.82 56.39 29.54
CA PHE A 587 -2.62 55.64 30.52
C PHE A 587 -2.74 54.10 30.46
N GLN A 588 -2.60 53.33 31.55
CA GLN A 588 -1.76 53.26 32.78
C GLN A 588 -2.48 52.38 33.84
N LEU A 589 -1.70 51.85 34.80
CA LEU A 589 -2.08 51.26 36.11
C LEU A 589 -2.75 49.86 36.06
N LYS A 590 -2.20 48.76 36.64
CA LYS A 590 -1.72 48.45 38.02
C LYS A 590 -2.80 48.74 39.07
N ILE A 591 -3.16 47.84 40.01
CA ILE A 591 -2.42 47.28 41.16
C ILE A 591 -3.24 46.05 41.65
N LEU A 592 -2.70 44.91 42.13
CA LEU A 592 -2.39 44.65 43.56
C LEU A 592 -1.55 43.36 43.76
N THR A 593 -0.98 43.22 44.96
CA THR A 593 0.15 42.33 45.30
C THR A 593 -0.02 41.66 46.67
N VAL A 594 0.73 40.56 46.91
CA VAL A 594 1.15 40.01 48.23
C VAL A 594 0.11 39.26 49.10
N SER A 595 0.37 37.96 49.32
CA SER A 595 0.03 37.09 50.49
C SER A 595 0.40 35.61 50.18
N LEU A 596 0.76 34.71 51.11
CA LEU A 596 1.47 34.81 52.41
C LEU A 596 1.98 33.39 52.82
N ASP A 597 2.81 33.30 53.87
CA ASP A 597 3.47 32.07 54.37
C ASP A 597 2.60 31.08 55.19
N ARG A 598 3.08 29.82 55.23
CA ARG A 598 3.29 28.88 56.39
C ARG A 598 3.06 27.42 55.95
N CYS A 599 3.75 26.38 56.44
CA CYS A 599 4.84 26.24 57.42
C CYS A 599 5.64 24.95 57.14
N LYS A 600 6.94 24.90 57.48
CA LYS A 600 7.63 23.65 57.84
C LYS A 600 7.43 23.37 59.33
N LEU A 601 7.32 22.11 59.77
CA LEU A 601 8.15 21.47 60.83
C LEU A 601 7.62 20.07 61.25
N TYR A 602 8.50 19.05 61.24
CA TYR A 602 8.80 18.08 62.34
C TYR A 602 7.69 17.11 62.84
N LEU A 603 7.94 15.94 63.45
CA LEU A 603 9.03 14.91 63.48
C LEU A 603 8.50 13.70 64.33
N PHE A 604 9.07 12.49 64.21
CA PHE A 604 8.88 11.30 65.11
C PHE A 604 7.47 10.63 65.12
N LEU A 605 7.26 9.35 65.50
CA LEU A 605 8.10 8.31 66.16
C LEU A 605 7.64 6.85 65.78
N CYS A 606 8.41 5.83 66.21
CA CYS A 606 8.16 4.37 66.08
C CYS A 606 7.00 3.86 67.00
N PHE A 607 6.55 2.57 67.04
CA PHE A 607 7.32 1.33 67.32
C PHE A 607 6.44 0.04 67.42
N VAL A 608 7.05 -1.15 67.21
CA VAL A 608 6.68 -2.53 67.73
C VAL A 608 5.39 -3.20 67.15
N SER A 609 5.25 -4.52 66.88
CA SER A 609 5.95 -5.77 67.33
C SER A 609 6.10 -6.88 66.26
N ARG A 610 7.00 -7.84 66.55
CA ARG A 610 7.34 -9.12 65.84
C ARG A 610 6.82 -10.34 66.64
N PRO A 611 6.83 -11.62 66.14
CA PRO A 611 8.02 -12.53 66.14
C PRO A 611 8.19 -13.37 64.83
N LEU A 612 9.39 -13.73 64.33
CA LEU A 612 10.34 -14.84 64.69
C LEU A 612 9.79 -16.27 64.46
N ILE A 613 10.48 -17.21 63.77
CA ILE A 613 11.71 -17.95 64.21
C ILE A 613 12.47 -18.67 63.04
N LEU A 614 13.83 -18.57 63.01
CA LEU A 614 14.93 -19.53 62.62
C LEU A 614 14.89 -20.44 61.33
N SER A 615 16.00 -20.86 60.67
CA SER A 615 17.46 -20.54 60.72
C SER A 615 18.32 -21.19 59.57
N SER A 616 19.49 -20.60 59.28
CA SER A 616 20.81 -21.21 58.88
C SER A 616 21.00 -22.15 57.65
N MET A 617 21.85 -21.76 56.69
CA MET A 617 22.56 -22.56 55.64
C MET A 617 23.79 -21.74 55.11
N PRO A 618 24.72 -22.21 54.22
CA PRO A 618 25.12 -23.57 53.76
C PRO A 618 26.65 -23.83 54.00
N TRP A 619 27.34 -24.69 53.22
CA TRP A 619 28.64 -24.47 52.47
C TRP A 619 29.08 -25.78 51.73
N THR A 620 30.05 -25.69 50.81
CA THR A 620 30.45 -26.63 49.72
C THR A 620 31.46 -27.76 50.11
N LEU A 621 31.60 -28.91 49.42
CA LEU A 621 32.49 -29.17 48.24
C LEU A 621 32.47 -30.67 47.79
N GLU A 622 32.54 -30.94 46.47
CA GLU A 622 33.47 -31.80 45.66
C GLU A 622 33.98 -33.20 46.16
N ILE A 623 34.44 -34.20 45.35
CA ILE A 623 34.62 -34.46 43.89
C ILE A 623 34.76 -36.02 43.66
N LEU A 624 34.54 -36.51 42.42
CA LEU A 624 35.11 -37.72 41.72
C LEU A 624 34.02 -38.57 40.99
N ASN A 625 34.21 -39.11 39.77
CA ASN A 625 35.02 -38.67 38.62
C ASN A 625 34.59 -39.39 37.31
N SER A 626 34.91 -38.79 36.16
CA SER A 626 35.22 -39.40 34.85
C SER A 626 34.23 -40.25 34.01
N VAL A 627 33.81 -39.65 32.88
CA VAL A 627 33.95 -40.11 31.47
C VAL A 627 32.93 -41.09 30.82
N ASN A 628 32.17 -40.52 29.87
CA ASN A 628 31.71 -40.98 28.53
C ASN A 628 31.34 -42.46 28.25
N ILE A 629 30.23 -42.65 27.52
CA ILE A 629 30.19 -43.08 26.10
C ILE A 629 28.73 -43.07 25.56
N LEU A 630 28.49 -42.30 24.49
CA LEU A 630 27.43 -42.52 23.49
C LEU A 630 28.03 -43.45 22.40
N PRO A 631 27.28 -44.16 21.51
CA PRO A 631 25.82 -44.17 21.32
C PRO A 631 25.25 -45.60 21.02
N ILE A 632 24.09 -45.66 20.33
CA ILE A 632 23.54 -46.80 19.54
C ILE A 632 22.78 -47.87 20.33
N ARG A 633 21.52 -47.56 20.69
CA ARG A 633 20.35 -48.45 20.43
C ARG A 633 18.96 -47.78 20.57
N ILE A 634 18.88 -46.46 20.47
CA ILE A 634 17.61 -45.70 20.41
C ILE A 634 17.39 -45.20 18.97
N MET A 635 17.30 -46.12 17.99
CA MET A 635 17.00 -45.78 16.58
C MET A 635 15.90 -46.63 15.94
N GLU A 636 15.41 -47.70 16.59
CA GLU A 636 14.32 -48.51 16.04
C GLU A 636 12.94 -48.11 16.58
N GLY A 637 12.84 -47.65 17.84
CA GLY A 637 11.59 -47.10 18.39
C GLY A 637 11.14 -45.79 17.73
N LEU A 638 12.09 -44.93 17.32
CA LEU A 638 11.79 -43.65 16.68
C LEU A 638 11.22 -43.79 15.26
N LYS A 639 11.52 -44.88 14.54
CA LYS A 639 10.94 -45.14 13.20
C LYS A 639 9.43 -45.33 13.25
N TYR A 640 8.92 -46.09 14.23
CA TYR A 640 7.48 -46.37 14.33
C TYR A 640 6.66 -45.17 14.82
N ILE A 641 7.23 -44.32 15.67
CA ILE A 641 6.59 -43.07 16.09
C ILE A 641 6.55 -42.06 14.93
N LEU A 642 7.63 -41.93 14.14
CA LEU A 642 7.59 -41.12 12.92
C LEU A 642 6.56 -41.64 11.91
N ILE A 643 6.48 -42.95 11.66
CA ILE A 643 5.56 -43.53 10.68
C ILE A 643 4.08 -43.34 11.10
N ILE A 644 3.76 -43.47 12.39
CA ILE A 644 2.39 -43.20 12.90
C ILE A 644 2.08 -41.69 12.88
N SER A 645 3.07 -40.82 13.06
CA SER A 645 2.92 -39.37 12.88
C SER A 645 2.73 -38.97 11.41
N LEU A 646 3.39 -39.65 10.47
CA LEU A 646 3.31 -39.40 9.02
C LEU A 646 2.04 -39.96 8.37
N LEU A 647 1.39 -40.96 8.98
CA LEU A 647 0.17 -41.58 8.46
C LEU A 647 -1.13 -40.92 8.94
N LYS A 648 -1.08 -39.96 9.88
CA LYS A 648 -2.24 -39.13 10.25
C LYS A 648 -2.45 -37.90 9.38
N THR A 649 -1.53 -37.59 8.47
CA THR A 649 -1.49 -36.34 7.69
C THR A 649 -1.83 -36.51 6.21
N LEU A 650 -2.49 -37.61 5.83
CA LEU A 650 -2.88 -37.92 4.44
C LEU A 650 -4.38 -38.26 4.31
N VAL A 651 -5.23 -37.34 4.78
CA VAL A 651 -6.57 -37.17 4.21
C VAL A 651 -6.47 -36.05 3.19
N HIS A 652 -6.37 -36.41 1.91
CA HIS A 652 -6.41 -35.44 0.81
C HIS A 652 -7.83 -34.88 0.68
N ALA A 653 -8.09 -33.88 1.50
CA ALA A 653 -9.30 -33.11 1.46
C ALA A 653 -9.37 -32.36 0.10
N GLU A 654 -10.42 -32.58 -0.68
CA GLU A 654 -10.31 -32.65 -2.14
C GLU A 654 -10.07 -31.31 -2.90
N ASP A 655 -9.69 -31.47 -4.17
CA ASP A 655 -10.05 -30.68 -5.36
C ASP A 655 -11.43 -31.05 -6.05
N PRO A 656 -12.67 -30.73 -5.57
CA PRO A 656 -13.90 -31.16 -6.27
C PRO A 656 -14.37 -30.35 -7.53
N ILE A 657 -15.09 -29.22 -7.36
CA ILE A 657 -16.01 -28.65 -8.39
C ILE A 657 -16.14 -27.10 -8.34
N ILE A 658 -15.64 -26.32 -9.33
CA ILE A 658 -15.58 -24.83 -9.21
C ILE A 658 -15.45 -23.97 -10.49
N GLU A 659 -15.35 -22.62 -10.36
CA GLU A 659 -15.52 -21.59 -11.42
C GLU A 659 -14.60 -20.36 -11.33
N THR A 660 -13.98 -19.95 -12.42
CA THR A 660 -13.98 -18.53 -12.82
C THR A 660 -14.78 -18.50 -14.10
N THR A 661 -15.20 -17.33 -14.54
CA THR A 661 -15.95 -17.03 -15.75
C THR A 661 -15.20 -17.34 -17.06
N SER A 662 -14.22 -18.23 -16.96
CA SER A 662 -12.77 -17.97 -17.00
C SER A 662 -11.93 -18.82 -15.97
N GLY A 663 -12.37 -19.96 -15.46
CA GLY A 663 -11.57 -21.01 -14.78
C GLY A 663 -11.12 -20.92 -13.30
N LYS A 664 -11.68 -21.80 -12.46
CA LYS A 664 -11.01 -22.89 -11.70
C LYS A 664 -9.91 -22.58 -10.61
N ILE A 665 -9.80 -23.37 -9.52
CA ILE A 665 -8.81 -23.31 -8.40
C ILE A 665 -8.52 -24.69 -7.72
N ASN A 666 -7.58 -24.81 -6.77
CA ASN A 666 -7.01 -26.08 -6.26
C ASN A 666 -7.05 -26.23 -4.72
N GLY A 667 -7.42 -27.40 -4.20
CA GLY A 667 -7.83 -27.60 -2.81
C GLY A 667 -6.69 -27.84 -1.83
N SER A 668 -5.51 -27.26 -2.05
CA SER A 668 -4.30 -27.67 -1.33
C SER A 668 -3.99 -26.89 -0.06
N THR A 669 -4.30 -27.49 1.09
CA THR A 669 -3.32 -27.70 2.17
C THR A 669 -3.19 -26.62 3.24
N VAL A 670 -4.24 -25.88 3.64
CA VAL A 670 -4.18 -25.18 4.96
C VAL A 670 -5.36 -25.41 5.87
N VAL A 671 -5.05 -25.89 7.06
CA VAL A 671 -5.84 -25.60 8.26
C VAL A 671 -4.86 -25.00 9.30
N VAL A 672 -3.98 -25.72 10.00
CA VAL A 672 -3.74 -27.16 10.14
C VAL A 672 -4.21 -27.57 11.55
N GLN A 673 -5.54 -27.67 11.72
CA GLN A 673 -6.33 -27.21 12.89
C GLN A 673 -6.33 -25.65 12.99
N ASN A 674 -7.45 -24.90 13.10
CA ASN A 674 -8.87 -25.25 13.30
C ASN A 674 -9.88 -24.44 12.41
N VAL A 675 -9.43 -23.73 11.37
CA VAL A 675 -10.26 -23.07 10.35
C VAL A 675 -9.76 -23.57 8.98
N GLU A 676 -10.59 -24.21 8.15
CA GLU A 676 -10.16 -25.10 7.04
C GLU A 676 -10.17 -24.46 5.63
N LEU A 677 -9.09 -24.64 4.85
CA LEU A 677 -8.62 -23.76 3.75
C LEU A 677 -7.64 -24.47 2.78
N ASP A 678 -7.03 -23.75 1.81
CA ASP A 678 -6.16 -24.31 0.76
C ASP A 678 -5.01 -23.39 0.20
N VAL A 679 -3.83 -23.27 0.82
CA VAL A 679 -2.62 -22.47 0.39
C VAL A 679 -2.41 -22.33 -1.13
N PHE A 680 -2.00 -23.42 -1.76
CA PHE A 680 -0.75 -23.56 -2.52
C PHE A 680 0.07 -22.36 -3.10
N LEU A 681 -0.48 -21.17 -3.42
CA LEU A 681 0.21 -19.88 -3.76
C LEU A 681 0.19 -19.39 -5.27
N GLY A 682 0.60 -18.12 -5.55
CA GLY A 682 0.78 -17.37 -6.85
C GLY A 682 -0.26 -17.37 -8.03
N ILE A 683 -1.18 -16.39 -8.24
CA ILE A 683 -2.33 -16.50 -9.22
C ILE A 683 -2.53 -15.10 -9.98
N PRO A 684 -2.69 -14.99 -11.35
CA PRO A 684 -2.14 -13.39 -12.39
C PRO A 684 -2.96 -12.16 -13.06
N PHE A 685 -4.10 -11.51 -12.74
CA PHE A 685 -5.05 -10.76 -13.66
C PHE A 685 -4.65 -10.03 -15.00
N ALA A 686 -3.43 -9.59 -15.30
CA ALA A 686 -3.05 -9.03 -16.61
C ALA A 686 -1.98 -9.93 -17.23
N LYS A 687 -1.87 -10.00 -18.55
CA LYS A 687 -1.10 -11.02 -19.28
C LYS A 687 0.45 -10.82 -19.13
N PRO A 688 1.37 -11.77 -19.53
CA PRO A 688 3.43 -11.80 -18.93
C PRO A 688 4.31 -10.48 -19.08
N PRO A 689 5.69 -10.46 -19.02
CA PRO A 689 6.57 -9.25 -19.09
C PRO A 689 7.72 -8.88 -20.15
N VAL A 690 7.84 -9.31 -21.44
CA VAL A 690 8.73 -8.68 -22.50
C VAL A 690 8.10 -7.75 -23.56
N GLY A 691 8.94 -6.87 -24.12
CA GLY A 691 8.95 -6.61 -25.55
C GLY A 691 7.93 -5.64 -26.12
N ASN A 692 7.01 -6.13 -26.95
CA ASN A 692 5.91 -5.38 -27.57
C ASN A 692 5.28 -4.51 -26.50
N LEU A 693 4.86 -5.24 -25.48
CA LEU A 693 4.34 -4.73 -24.23
C LEU A 693 5.34 -5.08 -23.10
N ARG A 694 6.61 -4.77 -23.40
CA ARG A 694 7.35 -3.80 -22.58
C ARG A 694 6.58 -2.47 -22.61
N PHE A 695 7.04 -1.37 -23.19
CA PHE A 695 6.44 -0.02 -22.91
C PHE A 695 5.12 0.31 -23.66
N ARG A 696 4.07 -0.52 -23.48
CA ARG A 696 2.70 -0.03 -23.26
C ARG A 696 1.84 -0.84 -22.27
N ARG A 697 0.83 -0.16 -21.74
CA ARG A 697 -0.15 -0.55 -20.71
C ARG A 697 -0.65 -2.02 -20.78
N PRO A 698 -0.55 -2.82 -19.69
CA PRO A 698 -0.56 -4.29 -19.77
C PRO A 698 -1.88 -4.97 -20.15
N GLU A 699 -1.82 -5.93 -21.08
CA GLU A 699 -3.00 -6.51 -21.75
C GLU A 699 -3.71 -7.64 -20.98
N LYS A 700 -4.85 -8.14 -21.49
CA LYS A 700 -5.93 -8.75 -20.68
C LYS A 700 -6.85 -9.81 -21.42
N ILE A 701 -6.48 -11.10 -21.53
CA ILE A 701 -6.81 -12.13 -22.60
C ILE A 701 -8.24 -12.65 -22.80
N GLU A 702 -8.49 -13.33 -23.93
CA GLU A 702 -9.85 -13.58 -24.43
C GLU A 702 -10.52 -14.78 -23.78
N ARG A 703 -11.78 -14.56 -23.34
CA ARG A 703 -12.49 -15.33 -22.31
C ARG A 703 -12.55 -16.83 -22.60
N TRP A 704 -12.48 -17.59 -21.52
CA TRP A 704 -11.65 -18.79 -21.57
C TRP A 704 -12.23 -19.99 -20.80
N SER A 705 -11.43 -21.06 -20.72
CA SER A 705 -11.85 -22.47 -20.65
C SER A 705 -10.75 -23.33 -20.00
N GLY A 706 -10.91 -24.66 -19.94
CA GLY A 706 -9.87 -25.64 -19.56
C GLY A 706 -9.68 -25.79 -18.04
N ILE A 707 -8.96 -26.80 -17.58
CA ILE A 707 -8.70 -27.01 -16.15
C ILE A 707 -7.19 -27.28 -16.00
N LYS A 708 -6.54 -26.64 -15.03
CA LYS A 708 -5.22 -26.00 -15.21
C LYS A 708 -4.41 -25.89 -13.86
N GLU A 709 -3.08 -25.76 -13.75
CA GLU A 709 -2.43 -25.80 -12.38
C GLU A 709 -2.44 -24.43 -11.68
N THR A 710 -2.15 -24.39 -10.38
CA THR A 710 -2.72 -23.42 -9.44
C THR A 710 -1.85 -23.15 -8.17
N LYS A 711 -0.52 -23.32 -8.26
CA LYS A 711 0.18 -24.08 -7.22
C LYS A 711 1.07 -23.40 -6.18
N GLU A 712 1.45 -22.13 -6.25
CA GLU A 712 2.80 -21.80 -5.72
C GLU A 712 3.38 -20.39 -5.53
N HIS A 713 4.40 -20.45 -4.67
CA HIS A 713 5.34 -19.46 -4.17
C HIS A 713 6.39 -18.98 -5.18
N VAL A 714 6.91 -19.88 -6.00
CA VAL A 714 8.39 -20.01 -6.08
C VAL A 714 9.19 -19.01 -6.90
N ALA A 715 8.64 -18.13 -7.74
CA ALA A 715 9.40 -17.70 -8.93
C ALA A 715 9.19 -16.29 -9.58
N ALA A 716 9.39 -15.18 -8.86
CA ALA A 716 9.20 -13.81 -9.38
C ALA A 716 10.35 -13.30 -10.30
N CYS A 717 10.52 -11.97 -10.49
CA CYS A 717 11.43 -11.33 -11.47
C CYS A 717 12.97 -11.51 -11.31
N ALA A 718 13.77 -10.75 -12.06
CA ALA A 718 15.22 -10.96 -12.22
C ALA A 718 16.02 -9.67 -12.12
N GLN A 719 17.17 -9.74 -11.46
CA GLN A 719 17.97 -8.57 -11.09
C GLN A 719 19.29 -8.99 -10.43
N HIS A 720 20.29 -8.11 -10.31
CA HIS A 720 21.52 -8.37 -9.54
C HIS A 720 21.98 -7.20 -8.67
N VAL A 721 22.62 -7.54 -7.55
CA VAL A 721 23.44 -6.72 -6.63
C VAL A 721 23.17 -5.21 -6.53
N SER A 722 22.52 -4.79 -5.45
CA SER A 722 22.78 -3.55 -4.70
C SER A 722 21.94 -3.52 -3.40
N ASP A 723 22.40 -4.25 -2.39
CA ASP A 723 21.52 -5.13 -1.62
C ASP A 723 21.29 -4.68 -0.17
N MET A 724 20.99 -3.39 0.02
CA MET A 724 21.21 -2.63 1.26
C MET A 724 20.64 -3.21 2.58
N PHE A 725 19.81 -4.25 2.59
CA PHE A 725 19.35 -4.95 3.80
C PHE A 725 19.53 -6.47 3.83
N ASP A 726 20.26 -7.07 2.89
CA ASP A 726 20.42 -8.55 2.83
C ASP A 726 21.15 -9.17 4.03
N ASP A 727 22.20 -8.54 4.55
CA ASP A 727 22.90 -9.00 5.76
C ASP A 727 22.00 -9.02 7.01
N ILE A 728 20.97 -8.16 7.02
CA ILE A 728 20.56 -7.50 8.26
C ILE A 728 19.38 -8.25 8.94
N PRO A 729 19.36 -8.40 10.28
CA PRO A 729 18.42 -9.29 10.97
C PRO A 729 16.99 -8.75 11.03
N GLY A 730 15.99 -9.59 10.77
CA GLY A 730 14.55 -9.24 10.83
C GLY A 730 13.98 -8.79 9.48
N ALA A 731 14.84 -8.20 8.65
CA ALA A 731 14.54 -7.78 7.30
C ALA A 731 14.38 -8.95 6.32
N ASP A 732 14.39 -10.21 6.76
CA ASP A 732 14.06 -11.38 5.93
C ASP A 732 12.60 -11.35 5.48
N LEU A 733 11.75 -10.75 6.33
CA LEU A 733 10.40 -10.39 5.97
C LEU A 733 10.38 -9.25 4.92
N TRP A 734 11.50 -8.51 4.73
CA TRP A 734 11.80 -7.43 3.74
C TRP A 734 12.76 -7.91 2.59
N LYS A 735 12.96 -9.23 2.35
CA LYS A 735 14.13 -9.77 1.58
C LYS A 735 13.87 -10.59 0.31
N ILE A 736 14.98 -10.93 -0.37
CA ILE A 736 15.09 -11.90 -1.47
C ILE A 736 14.37 -13.22 -1.15
N LYS A 737 13.49 -13.71 -2.04
CA LYS A 737 13.38 -15.18 -2.27
C LYS A 737 13.49 -15.64 -3.75
N ALA A 738 14.48 -15.12 -4.53
CA ALA A 738 15.58 -15.86 -5.26
C ALA A 738 16.49 -15.04 -6.27
N ASP A 739 16.69 -15.44 -7.55
CA ASP A 739 17.64 -14.90 -8.58
C ASP A 739 17.10 -14.50 -10.03
N ILE A 740 17.43 -15.11 -11.20
CA ILE A 740 17.22 -14.56 -12.61
C ILE A 740 16.66 -15.47 -13.78
N LYS A 741 15.65 -14.98 -14.60
CA LYS A 741 15.07 -15.51 -15.91
C LYS A 741 13.88 -14.67 -16.56
N GLU A 742 12.81 -15.21 -17.24
CA GLU A 742 11.72 -14.43 -17.99
C GLU A 742 10.14 -14.80 -17.91
N ASP A 743 9.36 -14.29 -16.91
CA ASP A 743 7.89 -14.03 -16.56
C ASP A 743 7.83 -13.06 -15.29
N CYS A 744 6.78 -12.75 -14.47
CA CYS A 744 6.91 -12.57 -12.98
C CYS A 744 5.72 -12.12 -12.04
N LEU A 745 4.44 -11.85 -12.41
CA LEU A 745 3.44 -11.21 -11.47
C LEU A 745 2.13 -12.00 -11.11
N TYR A 746 1.73 -12.04 -9.82
CA TYR A 746 0.70 -12.87 -9.11
C TYR A 746 -0.06 -12.08 -7.94
N LEU A 747 -0.94 -12.57 -6.98
CA LEU A 747 -1.71 -11.88 -5.81
C LEU A 747 -2.13 -12.78 -4.61
N ASN A 748 -2.18 -12.41 -3.28
CA ASN A 748 -2.40 -13.21 -1.97
C ASN A 748 -3.76 -13.32 -1.24
N ILE A 749 -4.04 -14.58 -0.83
CA ILE A 749 -5.09 -15.15 -0.01
C ILE A 749 -4.69 -16.60 0.47
N TRP A 750 -5.13 -17.12 1.65
CA TRP A 750 -5.59 -18.54 1.83
C TRP A 750 -6.72 -18.84 2.84
N ALA A 751 -7.84 -19.48 2.40
CA ALA A 751 -9.19 -19.08 2.84
C ALA A 751 -10.32 -20.13 3.14
N PRO A 752 -11.38 -19.77 3.91
CA PRO A 752 -12.14 -20.70 4.77
C PRO A 752 -13.42 -21.35 4.23
N THR A 753 -13.30 -22.60 3.81
CA THR A 753 -14.32 -23.68 3.74
C THR A 753 -15.80 -23.29 3.84
N GLU A 754 -16.24 -22.91 5.03
CA GLU A 754 -17.63 -22.88 5.44
C GLU A 754 -18.39 -21.75 4.77
N ALA A 755 -17.77 -20.59 4.74
CA ALA A 755 -18.45 -19.44 4.25
C ALA A 755 -18.59 -19.59 2.71
N ARG A 756 -17.60 -20.18 2.02
CA ARG A 756 -17.71 -20.66 0.61
C ARG A 756 -19.06 -21.37 0.41
N LYS A 757 -19.31 -22.39 1.22
CA LYS A 757 -20.46 -23.29 1.13
C LYS A 757 -21.80 -22.59 1.36
N SER A 758 -21.87 -21.59 2.22
CA SER A 758 -23.07 -21.36 3.03
C SER A 758 -23.91 -20.10 2.71
N ARG A 759 -24.79 -19.77 3.67
CA ARG A 759 -25.23 -18.41 4.02
C ARG A 759 -24.95 -18.08 5.50
N SER A 760 -23.73 -18.38 5.97
CA SER A 760 -23.34 -18.27 7.40
C SER A 760 -22.71 -16.93 7.79
N ASN A 761 -22.50 -16.01 6.82
CA ASN A 761 -22.04 -14.61 6.95
C ASN A 761 -20.71 -14.34 7.69
N LEU A 762 -19.67 -14.07 6.91
CA LEU A 762 -18.27 -13.85 7.34
C LEU A 762 -17.66 -12.60 6.61
N THR A 763 -16.39 -12.16 6.76
CA THR A 763 -15.83 -10.97 6.01
C THR A 763 -14.83 -11.16 4.85
N THR A 764 -14.82 -10.23 3.87
CA THR A 764 -13.77 -10.09 2.83
C THR A 764 -13.60 -8.68 2.21
N MET A 765 -12.37 -8.15 2.00
CA MET A 765 -11.94 -6.93 1.28
C MET A 765 -10.88 -7.14 0.15
N ILE A 766 -9.65 -6.55 0.14
CA ILE A 766 -8.56 -6.60 -0.89
C ILE A 766 -7.26 -5.81 -0.59
N TRP A 767 -6.02 -6.25 -0.91
CA TRP A 767 -4.69 -5.55 -0.73
C TRP A 767 -4.10 -4.70 -1.91
N ILE A 768 -3.25 -3.67 -1.65
CA ILE A 768 -2.16 -3.14 -2.54
C ILE A 768 -0.88 -2.78 -1.71
N TYR A 769 0.34 -2.75 -2.29
CA TYR A 769 1.68 -2.63 -1.63
C TYR A 769 2.34 -1.22 -1.62
N GLY A 770 3.49 -1.13 -0.96
CA GLY A 770 4.52 -0.13 -0.76
C GLY A 770 5.46 0.21 -1.92
N GLY A 771 6.67 0.68 -1.60
CA GLY A 771 7.79 0.71 -2.54
C GLY A 771 8.26 2.05 -3.14
N GLY A 772 9.47 2.47 -2.74
CA GLY A 772 10.19 3.68 -3.18
C GLY A 772 11.18 3.64 -4.38
N PHE A 773 10.91 2.86 -5.44
CA PHE A 773 11.47 2.94 -6.82
C PHE A 773 12.56 1.97 -7.41
N THR A 774 12.97 0.80 -6.86
CA THR A 774 14.16 0.09 -7.47
C THR A 774 14.30 -1.46 -7.59
N SER A 775 13.51 -2.35 -6.95
CA SER A 775 13.70 -3.85 -6.91
C SER A 775 12.43 -4.66 -6.48
N GLY A 776 12.44 -6.01 -6.45
CA GLY A 776 11.46 -6.90 -5.76
C GLY A 776 10.58 -7.84 -6.59
N SER A 777 9.86 -8.91 -6.13
CA SER A 777 9.81 -9.74 -4.88
C SER A 777 9.07 -9.22 -3.62
N SER A 778 7.82 -9.62 -3.31
CA SER A 778 7.33 -9.85 -1.90
C SER A 778 7.57 -11.31 -1.53
N THR A 779 8.73 -11.88 -1.89
CA THR A 779 8.86 -13.34 -1.90
C THR A 779 9.03 -13.87 -0.47
N MET A 780 8.56 -13.13 0.53
CA MET A 780 8.68 -13.34 1.95
C MET A 780 7.33 -13.23 2.63
N ASP A 781 7.21 -13.98 3.71
CA ASP A 781 5.98 -14.32 4.38
C ASP A 781 5.38 -13.17 5.22
N MET A 782 5.75 -11.91 4.97
CA MET A 782 5.29 -10.78 5.78
C MET A 782 3.82 -10.44 5.56
N TYR A 783 3.46 -10.25 4.29
CA TYR A 783 2.10 -9.87 3.96
C TYR A 783 1.18 -11.11 3.93
N ASP A 784 1.78 -12.29 4.14
CA ASP A 784 1.15 -13.51 4.61
C ASP A 784 0.93 -13.51 6.16
N GLY A 785 0.21 -14.47 6.77
CA GLY A 785 -0.17 -14.48 8.20
C GLY A 785 0.10 -15.78 8.98
N ARG A 786 -0.15 -16.95 8.37
CA ARG A 786 0.24 -18.34 8.79
C ARG A 786 -0.01 -18.89 10.22
N TRP A 787 -0.62 -18.21 11.22
CA TRP A 787 -0.63 -18.70 12.63
C TRP A 787 -1.90 -18.50 13.56
N LEU A 788 -3.12 -18.28 13.06
CA LEU A 788 -4.34 -17.90 13.85
C LEU A 788 -5.25 -19.03 14.35
N ALA A 789 -5.36 -20.16 13.66
CA ALA A 789 -6.62 -20.73 13.19
C ALA A 789 -7.77 -21.21 14.15
N ALA A 790 -8.13 -20.58 15.29
CA ALA A 790 -9.04 -21.20 16.29
C ALA A 790 -10.55 -21.28 15.92
N SER A 791 -10.96 -22.32 15.19
CA SER A 791 -12.29 -22.93 15.30
C SER A 791 -13.50 -22.14 14.78
N GLN A 792 -13.34 -21.33 13.73
CA GLN A 792 -14.47 -20.92 12.88
C GLN A 792 -14.05 -20.74 11.39
N ASN A 793 -14.25 -19.57 10.75
CA ASN A 793 -14.30 -19.48 9.28
C ASN A 793 -13.69 -18.15 8.73
N ILE A 794 -12.35 -17.97 8.77
CA ILE A 794 -11.72 -16.62 8.75
C ILE A 794 -10.52 -16.34 7.82
N ILE A 795 -10.03 -15.09 7.81
CA ILE A 795 -9.25 -14.48 6.71
C ILE A 795 -8.37 -13.24 7.06
N VAL A 796 -7.13 -13.08 6.53
CA VAL A 796 -6.38 -11.81 6.18
C VAL A 796 -5.31 -12.00 5.03
N ALA A 797 -5.01 -11.14 4.00
CA ALA A 797 -3.90 -11.33 2.98
C ALA A 797 -3.60 -10.26 1.88
N SER A 798 -2.55 -10.42 1.03
CA SER A 798 -1.85 -9.37 0.24
C SER A 798 -1.77 -9.44 -1.32
N LEU A 799 -0.82 -8.73 -2.01
CA LEU A 799 -0.22 -8.90 -3.45
C LEU A 799 2.61 -8.14 -4.29
N ASN A 800 3.06 -7.32 -5.35
CA ASN A 800 3.97 -6.12 -5.27
C ASN A 800 3.40 -4.89 -6.09
N TYR A 801 4.25 -3.94 -6.56
CA TYR A 801 4.11 -3.23 -7.86
C TYR A 801 5.31 -3.48 -8.83
N ARG A 802 5.91 -2.54 -9.63
CA ARG A 802 7.13 -2.91 -10.46
C ARG A 802 8.28 -1.92 -10.80
N VAL A 803 9.48 -2.53 -10.87
CA VAL A 803 10.89 -2.05 -10.94
C VAL A 803 11.43 -1.31 -12.19
N GLY A 804 12.48 -0.49 -11.97
CA GLY A 804 13.59 -0.09 -12.88
C GLY A 804 14.26 1.26 -12.49
N PRO A 805 15.12 1.89 -13.33
CA PRO A 805 15.93 3.07 -12.94
C PRO A 805 15.67 4.29 -13.85
N PHE A 806 14.62 5.08 -13.60
CA PHE A 806 14.04 5.90 -14.67
C PHE A 806 14.09 7.41 -14.51
N GLY A 807 14.19 8.06 -15.68
CA GLY A 807 13.87 9.46 -15.88
C GLY A 807 12.44 9.69 -16.38
N PHE A 808 12.15 10.95 -16.75
CA PHE A 808 10.81 11.44 -17.10
C PHE A 808 10.85 12.19 -18.46
N LEU A 809 10.26 13.40 -18.56
CA LEU A 809 9.82 14.12 -19.78
C LEU A 809 8.56 13.50 -20.42
N SER A 810 7.88 14.21 -21.36
CA SER A 810 6.74 13.75 -22.21
C SER A 810 5.82 14.85 -22.80
N LEU A 811 5.37 14.64 -24.04
CA LEU A 811 4.14 15.12 -24.67
C LEU A 811 3.32 13.88 -25.17
N ASN A 812 2.33 13.86 -26.08
CA ASN A 812 1.70 14.84 -26.96
C ASN A 812 0.29 14.38 -27.46
N ASP A 813 0.19 13.24 -28.18
CA ASP A 813 -1.03 12.71 -28.84
C ASP A 813 -1.18 11.15 -28.74
N GLU A 814 -0.77 10.28 -29.70
CA GLU A 814 -1.11 8.82 -29.65
C GLU A 814 -0.08 7.78 -29.11
N ARG A 815 1.24 7.73 -29.43
CA ARG A 815 2.16 6.71 -28.82
C ARG A 815 3.57 7.05 -28.26
N ALA A 816 3.74 8.03 -27.38
CA ALA A 816 4.32 7.78 -26.04
C ALA A 816 3.97 8.92 -25.03
N PRO A 817 3.63 8.67 -23.75
CA PRO A 817 3.17 9.73 -22.83
C PRO A 817 4.18 9.91 -21.68
N GLY A 818 3.74 10.32 -20.47
CA GLY A 818 4.56 10.55 -19.29
C GLY A 818 4.40 9.48 -18.21
N ASN A 819 4.75 9.85 -16.97
CA ASN A 819 4.80 9.06 -15.73
C ASN A 819 3.88 7.81 -15.76
N MET A 820 4.43 6.59 -15.87
CA MET A 820 3.59 5.42 -16.19
C MET A 820 3.17 4.50 -15.04
N GLY A 821 3.68 4.60 -13.81
CA GLY A 821 2.98 3.90 -12.71
C GLY A 821 1.63 4.54 -12.40
N LEU A 822 1.41 5.76 -12.92
CA LEU A 822 0.09 6.24 -13.25
C LEU A 822 -0.52 5.33 -14.34
N LEU A 823 -0.10 5.50 -15.60
CA LEU A 823 -0.69 4.97 -16.85
C LEU A 823 -0.81 3.43 -16.99
N ASP A 824 -0.04 2.67 -16.22
CA ASP A 824 -0.20 1.25 -15.88
C ASP A 824 -1.60 0.97 -15.31
N GLN A 825 -1.86 1.69 -14.22
CA GLN A 825 -2.88 1.44 -13.22
C GLN A 825 -4.10 2.24 -13.65
N ASN A 826 -4.67 1.70 -14.73
CA ASN A 826 -5.58 2.41 -15.59
C ASN A 826 -6.82 1.56 -15.94
N LEU A 827 -6.72 0.23 -15.91
CA LEU A 827 -7.88 -0.69 -15.98
C LEU A 827 -8.78 -0.54 -14.75
N ALA A 828 -8.29 -0.20 -13.57
CA ALA A 828 -7.03 -0.62 -13.02
C ALA A 828 -7.31 -1.78 -12.09
N ILE A 829 -7.61 -1.48 -10.83
CA ILE A 829 -7.84 -2.32 -9.65
C ILE A 829 -9.16 -3.16 -9.76
N LYS A 830 -9.63 -3.36 -10.99
CA LYS A 830 -10.79 -4.08 -11.54
C LYS A 830 -11.00 -5.57 -11.09
N TRP A 831 -10.32 -6.17 -10.09
CA TRP A 831 -10.59 -7.56 -9.57
C TRP A 831 -11.63 -7.60 -8.49
N ILE A 832 -11.88 -6.50 -7.79
CA ILE A 832 -12.90 -6.49 -6.75
C ILE A 832 -13.94 -5.43 -6.99
N ARG A 833 -15.13 -5.75 -6.46
CA ARG A 833 -16.38 -4.99 -6.50
C ARG A 833 -17.14 -5.15 -7.82
N ASP A 834 -17.27 -6.36 -8.32
CA ASP A 834 -18.55 -6.82 -8.93
C ASP A 834 -18.69 -8.31 -8.67
N ASN A 835 -17.59 -9.01 -8.89
CA ASN A 835 -17.13 -10.01 -7.96
C ASN A 835 -16.35 -9.36 -6.81
N ILE A 836 -16.73 -9.68 -5.57
CA ILE A 836 -16.00 -9.80 -4.30
C ILE A 836 -16.89 -10.63 -3.36
N ALA A 837 -16.38 -11.62 -2.59
CA ALA A 837 -17.04 -12.83 -2.03
C ALA A 837 -16.89 -14.24 -2.73
N SER A 838 -18.01 -14.99 -2.90
CA SER A 838 -18.13 -16.45 -3.21
C SER A 838 -18.59 -17.42 -2.12
N PHE A 839 -19.22 -16.89 -1.10
CA PHE A 839 -18.65 -16.97 0.22
C PHE A 839 -19.69 -16.86 1.38
N GLY A 840 -21.01 -16.96 1.16
CA GLY A 840 -21.97 -16.93 2.27
C GLY A 840 -23.24 -16.08 2.08
N GLY A 841 -23.70 -15.82 0.85
CA GLY A 841 -24.80 -14.89 0.56
C GLY A 841 -24.85 -14.43 -0.91
N ASP A 842 -24.61 -13.14 -1.17
CA ASP A 842 -24.21 -12.49 -2.45
C ASP A 842 -23.85 -10.99 -2.10
N PRO A 843 -22.69 -10.33 -2.40
CA PRO A 843 -23.02 -8.13 -1.87
C PRO A 843 -24.27 -7.68 -1.24
N ASP A 844 -24.07 -7.14 -0.07
CA ASP A 844 -23.03 -6.09 0.01
C ASP A 844 -21.81 -6.61 1.01
N LYS A 845 -20.60 -6.15 1.50
CA LYS A 845 -20.08 -5.11 2.51
C LYS A 845 -18.75 -4.27 2.29
N LEU A 846 -17.65 -4.43 3.03
CA LEU A 846 -16.22 -4.12 2.75
C LEU A 846 -15.56 -2.70 2.68
N THR A 847 -14.20 -2.68 2.58
CA THR A 847 -13.26 -2.06 3.56
C THR A 847 -11.81 -1.68 3.06
N LEU A 848 -10.98 -0.86 3.79
CA LEU A 848 -9.53 -0.53 3.62
C LEU A 848 -8.73 -0.14 4.95
N PHE A 849 -7.48 -0.60 5.21
CA PHE A 849 -6.32 -0.09 6.05
C PHE A 849 -4.95 -0.67 5.52
N GLY A 850 -3.68 -0.47 6.03
CA GLY A 850 -2.57 -0.88 5.15
C GLY A 850 -1.05 -0.64 5.05
N GLU A 851 -0.65 -0.52 3.77
CA GLU A 851 0.68 -0.53 3.14
C GLU A 851 0.67 0.36 1.83
N SER A 852 1.81 0.73 1.23
CA SER A 852 2.13 2.13 0.79
C SER A 852 2.22 2.52 -0.72
N ALA A 853 3.40 2.78 -1.29
CA ALA A 853 3.59 3.47 -2.59
C ALA A 853 3.02 2.80 -3.86
N GLY A 854 2.98 1.48 -3.97
CA GLY A 854 2.30 0.74 -5.05
C GLY A 854 0.78 0.93 -5.06
N ALA A 855 0.29 1.22 -3.86
CA ALA A 855 -1.05 1.53 -3.48
C ALA A 855 -1.31 3.04 -3.44
N VAL A 856 -0.44 3.84 -4.08
CA VAL A 856 0.02 5.19 -3.63
C VAL A 856 -0.84 5.96 -2.60
N SER A 857 -2.14 6.28 -2.64
CA SER A 857 -3.08 6.61 -3.71
C SER A 857 -4.56 6.64 -3.25
N VAL A 858 -4.90 6.92 -2.00
CA VAL A 858 -6.26 6.63 -1.47
C VAL A 858 -6.95 7.87 -0.83
N SER A 859 -6.39 9.07 -0.96
CA SER A 859 -6.97 10.39 -0.65
C SER A 859 -6.58 11.50 -1.62
N MET A 860 -5.50 11.36 -2.40
CA MET A 860 -5.09 12.35 -3.37
C MET A 860 -6.20 12.73 -4.38
N HIS A 861 -7.28 11.95 -4.60
CA HIS A 861 -8.43 12.43 -5.40
C HIS A 861 -9.90 12.00 -5.15
N VAL A 862 -10.78 13.01 -5.00
CA VAL A 862 -12.26 13.01 -5.19
C VAL A 862 -12.79 14.31 -5.82
N ILE A 863 -12.10 15.43 -5.64
CA ILE A 863 -11.47 16.20 -6.74
C ILE A 863 -11.12 15.39 -8.00
N SER A 864 -10.95 14.07 -7.85
CA SER A 864 -11.06 13.11 -8.91
C SER A 864 -12.18 13.41 -9.86
N PRO A 865 -11.91 13.26 -11.15
CA PRO A 865 -12.94 13.29 -12.12
C PRO A 865 -13.68 11.97 -12.28
N MET A 866 -12.95 10.86 -12.20
CA MET A 866 -13.42 9.56 -12.67
C MET A 866 -14.11 8.77 -11.56
N SER A 867 -14.04 7.45 -11.57
CA SER A 867 -14.91 6.55 -10.81
C SER A 867 -14.63 6.42 -9.31
N ARG A 868 -14.00 7.44 -8.71
CA ARG A 868 -13.56 7.70 -7.32
C ARG A 868 -14.40 7.19 -6.14
N ASN A 869 -14.80 5.91 -6.14
CA ASN A 869 -16.09 5.54 -5.59
C ASN A 869 -16.46 4.03 -5.78
N LEU A 870 -16.41 3.08 -4.82
CA LEU A 870 -17.34 1.92 -4.64
C LEU A 870 -16.97 1.11 -3.34
N PHE A 871 -16.81 1.76 -2.17
CA PHE A 871 -16.35 1.11 -0.92
C PHE A 871 -17.02 1.67 0.35
N ARG A 872 -17.24 0.93 1.47
CA ARG A 872 -17.93 1.47 2.69
C ARG A 872 -17.05 1.66 3.93
N ASN A 873 -15.94 0.96 4.07
CA ASN A 873 -15.03 1.14 5.21
C ASN A 873 -13.62 1.47 4.67
N ALA A 874 -12.82 2.38 5.26
CA ALA A 874 -11.46 2.72 4.79
C ALA A 874 -10.53 3.57 5.69
N ILE A 875 -9.21 3.43 5.46
CA ILE A 875 -7.99 3.99 6.10
C ILE A 875 -6.81 3.98 5.08
N ILE A 876 -5.87 4.96 5.10
CA ILE A 876 -5.05 5.36 3.90
C ILE A 876 -3.79 6.30 4.04
N MET A 877 -2.79 6.27 3.12
CA MET A 877 -1.57 7.14 3.16
C MET A 877 -0.86 7.36 1.80
N SER A 878 0.47 7.52 1.83
CA SER A 878 1.48 7.29 0.77
C SER A 878 1.37 8.10 -0.53
N GLY A 879 0.44 9.05 -0.61
CA GLY A 879 -0.17 9.44 -1.88
C GLY A 879 -0.11 10.91 -2.22
N THR A 880 0.54 11.75 -1.42
CA THR A 880 0.18 13.17 -1.34
C THR A 880 0.10 13.93 -2.65
N TYR A 881 -0.86 14.84 -2.69
CA TYR A 881 -1.17 15.75 -3.79
C TYR A 881 -0.04 16.75 -4.00
N ASN A 882 0.76 17.09 -2.98
CA ASN A 882 2.11 17.63 -3.17
C ASN A 882 3.12 16.54 -3.55
N ALA A 883 3.95 16.74 -4.58
CA ALA A 883 5.05 15.83 -4.96
C ALA A 883 5.83 16.43 -6.13
N ASP A 884 7.16 16.34 -6.17
CA ASP A 884 7.95 16.74 -7.36
C ASP A 884 7.73 15.84 -8.58
N TRP A 885 7.20 14.63 -8.34
CA TRP A 885 6.64 13.79 -9.38
C TRP A 885 5.40 14.44 -10.04
N ALA A 886 4.94 15.59 -9.52
CA ALA A 886 3.71 16.29 -9.84
C ALA A 886 3.77 17.85 -9.96
N ILE A 887 4.94 18.53 -9.94
CA ILE A 887 5.05 20.03 -10.02
C ILE A 887 6.16 20.61 -10.93
N ASN A 888 5.90 21.72 -11.67
CA ASN A 888 6.83 22.86 -12.01
C ASN A 888 6.23 23.96 -12.96
N SER A 889 6.95 24.54 -13.94
CA SER A 889 6.49 25.66 -14.80
C SER A 889 7.07 25.73 -16.25
N LYS A 890 6.62 26.71 -17.06
CA LYS A 890 7.03 26.92 -18.46
C LYS A 890 8.33 27.72 -18.56
N GLU A 891 8.27 29.02 -18.85
CA GLU A 891 9.45 29.86 -19.13
C GLU A 891 10.39 29.94 -17.92
N GLY A 892 9.84 29.95 -16.70
CA GLY A 892 10.61 29.89 -15.45
C GLY A 892 11.41 28.59 -15.25
N ASN A 893 11.26 27.60 -16.13
CA ASN A 893 12.06 26.37 -16.17
C ASN A 893 12.55 26.03 -17.59
N LYS A 894 12.74 27.02 -18.48
CA LYS A 894 13.36 26.84 -19.82
C LYS A 894 14.90 26.98 -19.73
N ASP A 895 15.50 26.45 -18.67
CA ASP A 895 16.82 26.85 -18.15
C ASP A 895 17.80 25.68 -17.92
N ARG A 896 17.50 24.72 -17.03
CA ARG A 896 18.46 23.89 -16.27
C ARG A 896 18.29 22.36 -16.46
N ALA A 897 18.70 21.55 -15.48
CA ALA A 897 19.22 20.18 -15.62
C ALA A 897 20.58 20.18 -16.35
N LYS A 898 20.87 19.13 -17.13
CA LYS A 898 21.94 19.03 -18.13
C LYS A 898 23.32 18.54 -17.66
N GLU A 899 24.32 18.60 -18.55
CA GLU A 899 25.72 18.16 -18.43
C GLU A 899 25.91 16.64 -18.27
N MET A 900 25.72 16.11 -17.06
CA MET A 900 26.32 14.85 -16.62
C MET A 900 25.27 13.76 -16.39
N ALA A 901 25.55 12.59 -16.96
CA ALA A 901 24.71 11.42 -16.98
C ALA A 901 25.62 10.19 -17.03
N ALA A 902 25.50 9.22 -16.11
CA ALA A 902 26.60 8.28 -15.90
C ALA A 902 26.80 7.27 -17.05
N PHE A 903 28.02 6.71 -17.16
CA PHE A 903 28.97 6.96 -18.34
C PHE A 903 28.62 5.63 -19.26
N LEU A 904 27.39 5.06 -19.20
CA LEU A 904 26.95 3.82 -19.89
C LEU A 904 26.13 4.00 -21.20
N LYS A 905 24.88 3.50 -21.33
CA LYS A 905 24.21 3.31 -22.64
C LYS A 905 22.67 3.24 -22.64
N CYS A 906 22.02 4.34 -22.29
CA CYS A 906 20.61 4.62 -22.61
C CYS A 906 20.48 6.13 -22.85
N PRO A 907 19.76 6.63 -23.87
CA PRO A 907 20.06 7.97 -24.38
C PRO A 907 19.55 9.22 -23.61
N THR A 908 19.49 10.37 -24.29
CA THR A 908 20.09 11.63 -23.79
C THR A 908 19.20 12.87 -23.65
N GLU A 909 18.23 13.18 -24.53
CA GLU A 909 17.58 14.51 -24.52
C GLU A 909 16.13 14.61 -25.07
N SER A 910 15.89 15.21 -26.25
CA SER A 910 14.54 15.61 -26.68
C SER A 910 13.70 14.42 -27.17
N ASP A 911 12.38 14.55 -27.28
CA ASP A 911 11.53 14.22 -26.11
C ASP A 911 10.93 12.79 -25.90
N LYS A 912 10.86 11.71 -26.70
CA LYS A 912 11.06 11.27 -28.12
C LYS A 912 11.58 12.28 -29.12
N GLN A 913 12.83 12.22 -29.59
CA GLN A 913 13.76 11.09 -29.68
C GLN A 913 14.10 10.24 -28.43
N MET A 914 13.88 10.73 -27.21
CA MET A 914 14.03 10.05 -25.92
C MET A 914 13.09 8.84 -25.71
N LEU A 915 12.79 8.02 -26.71
CA LEU A 915 11.76 6.98 -26.63
C LEU A 915 12.13 5.68 -27.31
N ASP A 916 11.76 4.59 -26.64
CA ASP A 916 11.96 3.17 -26.97
C ASP A 916 13.05 2.42 -26.13
N CYS A 917 13.54 2.87 -24.95
CA CYS A 917 14.85 2.43 -24.36
C CYS A 917 14.93 1.05 -23.71
N PHE A 918 14.52 0.90 -22.45
CA PHE A 918 15.22 -0.03 -21.52
C PHE A 918 14.82 -1.51 -21.73
N LEU A 919 15.34 -2.15 -22.78
CA LEU A 919 14.75 -3.36 -23.38
C LEU A 919 15.66 -4.58 -23.51
N ASN A 920 16.80 -4.37 -24.21
CA ASN A 920 17.78 -5.34 -24.72
C ASN A 920 17.26 -6.79 -24.86
N ALA A 921 17.84 -7.79 -24.16
CA ALA A 921 18.86 -7.68 -23.11
C ALA A 921 19.56 -9.03 -22.82
N ASP A 922 20.65 -8.99 -22.04
CA ASP A 922 21.04 -10.13 -21.19
C ASP A 922 20.11 -10.22 -19.97
N ALA A 923 20.07 -11.36 -19.28
CA ALA A 923 19.10 -11.64 -18.24
C ALA A 923 19.27 -10.88 -16.89
N LYS A 924 20.47 -10.39 -16.54
CA LYS A 924 20.84 -10.18 -15.11
C LYS A 924 21.17 -8.77 -14.59
N ASN A 925 21.93 -7.94 -15.31
CA ASN A 925 22.89 -7.03 -14.66
C ASN A 925 22.49 -5.54 -14.54
N MET A 926 21.20 -5.16 -14.44
CA MET A 926 20.77 -3.76 -14.66
C MET A 926 21.31 -2.71 -13.65
N SER A 927 21.85 -3.13 -12.50
CA SER A 927 22.21 -2.24 -11.40
C SER A 927 23.56 -1.54 -11.56
N LEU A 928 23.56 -0.21 -11.44
CA LEU A 928 24.79 0.60 -11.27
C LEU A 928 24.57 1.99 -10.62
N GLY A 929 23.39 2.21 -10.01
CA GLY A 929 23.08 3.34 -9.12
C GLY A 929 22.46 4.56 -9.82
N GLN A 930 21.15 4.74 -9.64
CA GLN A 930 20.35 5.92 -10.01
C GLN A 930 20.78 7.17 -9.21
N PHE A 931 21.49 6.96 -8.09
CA PHE A 931 22.31 7.97 -7.40
C PHE A 931 23.35 8.66 -8.31
N HIS A 932 23.58 8.18 -9.53
CA HIS A 932 24.35 8.91 -10.53
C HIS A 932 23.64 10.13 -11.15
N ASN A 933 22.41 10.49 -10.72
CA ASN A 933 22.23 11.79 -10.02
C ASN A 933 20.87 12.03 -9.29
N LEU A 934 20.05 11.02 -9.00
CA LEU A 934 19.00 11.10 -7.97
C LEU A 934 19.67 11.07 -6.58
N ASN A 935 20.29 12.18 -6.14
CA ASN A 935 21.63 12.01 -5.53
C ASN A 935 22.08 12.92 -4.41
N SER A 936 21.92 14.24 -4.57
CA SER A 936 22.74 15.31 -3.97
C SER A 936 23.29 15.09 -2.54
N PHE A 937 22.67 14.38 -1.62
CA PHE A 937 21.27 13.97 -1.49
C PHE A 937 20.32 15.19 -1.71
N LEU A 938 19.16 15.14 -2.39
CA LEU A 938 18.73 14.33 -3.57
C LEU A 938 18.59 15.16 -4.86
N SER A 939 17.52 15.96 -5.05
CA SER A 939 16.99 16.30 -6.40
C SER A 939 16.34 17.68 -6.57
N LEU A 940 16.67 18.42 -7.66
CA LEU A 940 16.26 19.81 -8.01
C LEU A 940 16.13 20.27 -9.49
N PRO A 941 16.73 19.72 -10.57
CA PRO A 941 16.12 19.92 -11.93
C PRO A 941 16.11 18.74 -12.94
N PHE A 942 14.93 18.39 -13.50
CA PHE A 942 14.65 17.54 -14.71
C PHE A 942 13.15 17.09 -14.96
N LEU A 943 12.17 17.31 -14.07
CA LEU A 943 10.82 16.55 -13.89
C LEU A 943 8.10 17.34 -15.01
N PRO A 944 6.77 17.02 -14.68
CA PRO A 944 5.68 18.02 -14.49
C PRO A 944 5.84 19.54 -14.78
N ILE A 945 5.04 20.14 -15.69
CA ILE A 945 4.88 21.62 -15.80
C ILE A 945 3.44 22.13 -16.11
N ILE A 946 3.29 23.38 -16.58
CA ILE A 946 2.03 24.13 -16.69
C ILE A 946 1.51 24.47 -18.11
N ASP A 947 0.61 23.67 -18.67
CA ASP A 947 -0.70 24.21 -19.09
C ASP A 947 -1.80 23.56 -18.24
N ASN A 948 -2.54 22.55 -18.71
CA ASN A 948 -3.04 21.44 -17.87
C ASN A 948 -3.03 20.10 -18.65
N TYR A 949 -2.95 18.96 -17.95
CA TYR A 949 -3.84 17.83 -18.26
C TYR A 949 -4.12 16.93 -17.06
N PHE A 950 -3.15 16.71 -16.17
CA PHE A 950 -3.53 16.76 -14.75
C PHE A 950 -3.54 18.30 -14.39
N LEU A 951 -3.36 18.81 -13.17
CA LEU A 951 -3.35 20.28 -12.82
C LEU A 951 -4.50 21.24 -13.23
N GLN A 952 -4.30 22.54 -12.93
CA GLN A 952 -5.28 23.62 -13.09
C GLN A 952 -4.73 24.91 -13.72
N ALA A 953 -3.42 24.98 -13.98
CA ALA A 953 -2.62 26.20 -14.09
C ALA A 953 -2.44 26.91 -12.73
N LYS A 954 -1.44 26.44 -11.97
CA LYS A 954 -1.19 26.67 -10.54
C LYS A 954 -2.34 26.16 -9.65
N PRO A 955 -2.14 25.03 -8.94
CA PRO A 955 -3.11 23.93 -8.79
C PRO A 955 -4.62 24.09 -8.53
N ASN A 956 -5.20 25.23 -8.13
CA ASN A 956 -6.63 25.27 -7.73
C ASN A 956 -7.39 26.63 -7.83
N LYS A 957 -7.45 27.40 -6.74
CA LYS A 957 -8.44 28.45 -6.41
C LYS A 957 -9.91 28.07 -6.65
N ALA A 958 -10.48 28.29 -7.83
CA ALA A 958 -11.93 28.52 -8.03
C ALA A 958 -12.83 27.33 -7.59
N LEU A 959 -13.72 27.54 -6.60
CA LEU A 959 -14.39 26.42 -5.91
C LEU A 959 -15.69 26.74 -5.14
N GLN A 960 -16.38 27.84 -5.43
CA GLN A 960 -17.44 28.42 -4.59
C GLN A 960 -18.76 27.60 -4.60
N ASN A 961 -18.73 26.41 -3.98
CA ASN A 961 -19.59 25.28 -4.37
C ASN A 961 -20.04 24.36 -3.21
N LYS A 962 -19.34 24.41 -2.07
CA LYS A 962 -19.77 24.02 -0.70
C LYS A 962 -20.12 22.54 -0.35
N ALA A 963 -19.74 21.50 -1.12
CA ALA A 963 -19.98 20.09 -0.71
C ALA A 963 -19.08 18.97 -1.31
N ILE A 964 -18.44 18.12 -0.47
CA ILE A 964 -18.18 16.66 -0.69
C ILE A 964 -18.63 15.81 0.54
N LYS A 965 -17.87 14.86 1.14
CA LYS A 965 -18.03 14.14 2.46
C LYS A 965 -16.78 13.28 2.81
N LYS A 966 -16.52 12.89 4.09
CA LYS A 966 -15.57 11.79 4.53
C LYS A 966 -15.28 11.54 6.06
N ASP A 967 -15.58 10.35 6.55
CA ASP A 967 -15.02 9.72 7.76
C ASP A 967 -14.05 8.61 7.33
N VAL A 968 -12.96 8.35 8.06
CA VAL A 968 -11.83 7.43 7.75
C VAL A 968 -10.89 7.40 8.96
N LEU A 969 -10.06 6.38 9.17
CA LEU A 969 -8.99 6.46 10.15
C LEU A 969 -7.78 7.20 9.62
N MET A 970 -6.87 7.41 10.55
CA MET A 970 -6.17 8.65 10.78
C MET A 970 -5.08 8.46 11.82
N GLY A 971 -3.84 8.84 11.55
CA GLY A 971 -2.80 8.83 12.57
C GLY A 971 -2.13 7.51 12.88
N PHE A 972 -1.32 7.47 13.95
CA PHE A 972 0.15 7.62 13.92
C PHE A 972 0.97 6.25 13.85
N ALA A 973 2.25 5.83 13.48
CA ALA A 973 3.76 6.03 13.09
C ALA A 973 5.17 5.72 13.90
N LYS A 974 5.74 5.87 15.16
CA LYS A 974 6.03 6.88 16.28
C LYS A 974 7.39 7.54 16.26
N ASN A 975 8.38 6.90 15.66
CA ASN A 975 9.71 7.51 15.50
C ASN A 975 10.16 7.71 14.02
N GLU A 976 10.18 8.93 13.45
CA GLU A 976 10.19 9.06 11.96
C GLU A 976 11.51 9.21 11.26
N GLY A 977 12.51 9.75 11.94
CA GLY A 977 13.90 9.85 11.52
C GLY A 977 14.24 9.55 10.07
N SER A 978 14.27 8.30 9.65
CA SER A 978 14.53 7.12 10.48
C SER A 978 15.11 6.06 9.58
N LEU A 979 14.66 4.81 9.46
CA LEU A 979 15.41 3.89 8.59
C LEU A 979 15.54 4.35 7.14
N PHE A 980 14.68 5.23 6.59
CA PHE A 980 14.93 5.80 5.27
C PHE A 980 16.09 6.81 5.25
N LEU A 981 16.63 7.24 6.39
CA LEU A 981 18.01 7.73 6.56
C LEU A 981 18.94 6.84 7.43
N LEU A 982 18.51 5.70 7.96
CA LEU A 982 19.46 4.60 8.12
C LEU A 982 19.85 4.07 6.73
N THR A 983 19.08 4.33 5.67
CA THR A 983 19.35 3.89 4.30
C THR A 983 19.73 4.99 3.34
N SER A 984 19.28 6.22 3.59
CA SER A 984 19.81 7.38 2.86
C SER A 984 20.84 8.20 3.65
N PHE A 985 21.04 7.95 4.95
CA PHE A 985 22.22 8.39 5.73
C PHE A 985 22.90 7.23 6.52
N PRO A 986 23.09 6.02 5.96
CA PRO A 986 23.69 4.87 6.68
C PRO A 986 25.02 5.20 7.36
N GLN A 987 25.80 6.13 6.79
CA GLN A 987 27.07 6.61 7.33
C GLN A 987 26.97 7.36 8.67
N TYR A 988 25.81 7.93 9.01
CA TYR A 988 25.54 8.57 10.31
C TYR A 988 24.76 7.64 11.25
N PHE A 989 24.31 6.50 10.74
CA PHE A 989 23.39 5.62 11.43
C PHE A 989 23.61 4.18 10.96
N LEU A 990 24.66 3.52 11.47
CA LEU A 990 24.80 2.08 11.28
C LEU A 990 23.72 1.34 12.10
N PHE A 991 23.20 0.24 11.56
CA PHE A 991 22.24 -0.65 12.24
C PHE A 991 22.78 -1.17 13.58
N GLN A 992 24.11 -1.31 13.73
CA GLN A 992 24.76 -1.64 14.99
C GLN A 992 25.67 -0.51 15.49
N GLY A 993 25.71 -0.33 16.81
CA GLY A 993 26.46 0.73 17.47
C GLY A 993 25.73 2.09 17.45
N THR A 994 26.49 3.17 17.31
CA THR A 994 25.99 4.55 17.15
C THR A 994 27.14 5.44 16.68
N VAL A 995 26.88 6.31 15.71
CA VAL A 995 27.82 7.37 15.28
C VAL A 995 27.48 8.66 16.05
N PRO A 996 28.46 9.36 16.66
CA PRO A 996 28.22 10.65 17.30
C PRO A 996 27.65 11.69 16.33
N ILE A 997 26.53 12.29 16.72
CA ILE A 997 25.89 13.41 16.03
C ILE A 997 25.97 14.61 16.96
N ASN A 998 26.53 15.71 16.46
CA ASN A 998 26.59 17.03 17.08
C ASN A 998 25.81 18.04 16.24
N ASN A 999 25.58 19.26 16.75
CA ASN A 999 24.61 20.17 16.12
C ASN A 999 24.93 20.53 14.65
N SER A 1000 26.19 20.56 14.25
CA SER A 1000 26.60 20.84 12.85
C SER A 1000 26.20 19.72 11.88
N ILE A 1001 26.44 18.45 12.26
CA ILE A 1001 25.96 17.29 11.50
C ILE A 1001 24.42 17.31 11.49
N SER A 1002 23.82 17.56 12.66
CA SER A 1002 22.38 17.69 12.84
C SER A 1002 21.73 18.68 11.86
N HIS A 1003 22.28 19.89 11.76
CA HIS A 1003 21.86 20.94 10.84
C HIS A 1003 22.03 20.52 9.38
N LYS A 1004 23.13 19.83 9.03
CA LYS A 1004 23.38 19.32 7.68
C LYS A 1004 22.35 18.26 7.26
N LEU A 1005 22.03 17.32 8.14
CA LEU A 1005 21.04 16.26 7.87
C LEU A 1005 19.63 16.84 7.81
N MET A 1006 19.27 17.72 8.75
CA MET A 1006 18.00 18.45 8.76
C MET A 1006 17.78 19.28 7.48
N LYS A 1007 18.80 20.04 7.05
CA LYS A 1007 18.73 20.83 5.80
C LYS A 1007 18.48 19.97 4.57
N LYS A 1008 18.89 18.70 4.60
CA LYS A 1008 19.00 17.88 3.39
C LYS A 1008 17.67 17.27 2.95
N VAL A 1009 16.84 16.89 3.92
CA VAL A 1009 15.42 16.44 3.77
C VAL A 1009 14.76 17.61 2.93
N ILE A 1010 15.28 18.85 2.98
CA ILE A 1010 14.83 20.07 2.29
C ILE A 1010 15.93 20.92 1.58
N GLU A 1011 16.78 20.36 0.71
CA GLU A 1011 17.80 21.12 -0.07
C GLU A 1011 17.19 22.10 -1.14
N PRO A 1012 17.97 22.97 -1.85
CA PRO A 1012 19.40 23.25 -1.73
C PRO A 1012 19.71 24.68 -1.23
N VAL A 1013 18.77 25.62 -1.41
CA VAL A 1013 18.71 26.96 -0.82
C VAL A 1013 17.98 26.81 0.50
N GLN A 1014 18.52 27.42 1.56
CA GLN A 1014 18.51 26.78 2.87
C GLN A 1014 17.78 27.61 3.91
N LEU A 1015 17.16 26.92 4.86
CA LEU A 1015 16.86 27.53 6.15
C LEU A 1015 18.15 28.09 6.76
N ASN A 1016 18.04 29.25 7.39
CA ASN A 1016 19.18 29.87 8.07
C ASN A 1016 19.48 29.13 9.40
N PRO A 1017 20.68 29.31 10.00
CA PRO A 1017 21.05 28.62 11.23
C PRO A 1017 20.04 28.78 12.38
N ALA A 1018 19.53 29.99 12.63
CA ALA A 1018 18.57 30.26 13.70
C ALA A 1018 17.23 29.54 13.50
N GLN A 1019 16.79 29.33 12.26
CA GLN A 1019 15.62 28.51 11.94
C GLN A 1019 15.84 27.01 12.18
N LEU A 1020 17.09 26.53 12.13
CA LEU A 1020 17.42 25.14 12.46
C LEU A 1020 17.49 24.97 13.98
N ASP A 1021 18.19 25.87 14.68
CA ASP A 1021 18.29 25.86 16.15
C ASP A 1021 16.92 25.98 16.85
N SER A 1022 16.04 26.86 16.34
CA SER A 1022 14.64 26.99 16.82
C SER A 1022 13.81 25.70 16.68
N ILE A 1023 14.33 24.73 15.91
CA ILE A 1023 13.69 23.49 15.51
C ILE A 1023 14.38 22.25 16.09
N PHE A 1024 15.56 22.43 16.69
CA PHE A 1024 15.99 21.59 17.81
C PHE A 1024 15.32 22.02 19.13
N TYR A 1025 14.78 23.23 19.23
CA TYR A 1025 14.44 23.83 20.52
C TYR A 1025 13.16 23.29 21.20
N VAL A 1026 11.98 23.55 20.64
CA VAL A 1026 10.67 23.31 21.30
C VAL A 1026 10.23 21.82 21.36
N TYR A 1027 11.11 20.90 20.94
CA TYR A 1027 10.99 19.44 21.09
C TYR A 1027 12.14 18.87 21.89
N GLY A 1028 13.35 19.37 21.63
CA GLY A 1028 14.48 19.13 22.50
C GLY A 1028 14.18 19.56 23.92
N SER A 1029 13.24 20.50 24.10
CA SER A 1029 12.52 20.79 25.34
C SER A 1029 12.31 19.57 26.23
N ASN A 1030 11.89 18.44 25.67
CA ASN A 1030 11.48 17.26 26.42
C ASN A 1030 12.60 16.24 26.64
N ILE A 1031 13.74 16.38 25.93
CA ILE A 1031 14.89 15.45 26.06
C ILE A 1031 16.26 16.13 26.14
N TYR A 1032 16.33 17.41 26.52
CA TYR A 1032 17.59 18.17 26.71
C TYR A 1032 18.57 17.53 27.69
N SER A 1033 18.08 16.71 28.62
CA SER A 1033 18.88 15.93 29.58
C SER A 1033 19.53 14.67 28.99
N SER A 1034 19.19 14.29 27.74
CA SER A 1034 19.80 13.17 27.03
C SER A 1034 21.18 13.53 26.48
N SER A 1035 22.02 12.52 26.25
CA SER A 1035 23.32 12.73 25.60
C SER A 1035 23.16 13.41 24.23
N GLU A 1036 24.12 14.23 23.82
CA GLU A 1036 24.02 15.05 22.60
C GLU A 1036 23.60 14.24 21.38
N THR A 1037 24.14 13.02 21.20
CA THR A 1037 23.75 12.11 20.12
C THR A 1037 22.42 11.39 20.35
N LYS A 1038 21.90 11.26 21.58
CA LYS A 1038 20.50 10.83 21.83
C LYS A 1038 19.50 11.97 21.81
N LYS A 1039 19.98 13.23 21.80
CA LYS A 1039 19.21 14.46 21.55
C LYS A 1039 19.24 14.83 20.07
N TYR A 1040 20.31 14.59 19.35
CA TYR A 1040 20.38 14.56 17.88
C TYR A 1040 20.24 13.12 17.35
N ARG A 1041 19.60 12.28 18.16
CA ARG A 1041 18.62 11.24 17.82
C ARG A 1041 17.37 11.65 18.62
N TYR A 1042 16.15 11.20 18.30
CA TYR A 1042 14.90 11.77 18.86
C TYR A 1042 14.60 13.27 18.60
N VAL A 1043 15.45 14.23 19.00
CA VAL A 1043 15.58 15.55 18.34
C VAL A 1043 16.72 15.51 17.31
N LEU A 1044 16.96 14.33 16.75
CA LEU A 1044 16.74 14.20 15.33
C LEU A 1044 15.28 13.62 15.19
N ASP A 1045 15.01 12.43 14.69
CA ASP A 1045 13.72 11.66 14.67
C ASP A 1045 12.36 12.25 14.22
N GLN A 1046 12.13 13.55 14.18
CA GLN A 1046 10.81 14.11 13.87
C GLN A 1046 10.75 15.51 13.19
N VAL A 1047 11.65 15.91 12.25
CA VAL A 1047 11.30 16.66 11.00
C VAL A 1047 11.28 15.67 9.86
N ALA A 1048 12.21 14.72 9.89
CA ALA A 1048 11.93 13.39 9.40
C ALA A 1048 10.47 13.08 9.64
N GLY A 1049 9.70 12.96 8.58
CA GLY A 1049 8.30 12.63 8.74
C GLY A 1049 7.44 13.58 9.58
N ASP A 1050 7.81 14.85 9.70
CA ASP A 1050 6.91 15.94 10.10
C ASP A 1050 6.94 17.04 9.04
N THR A 1051 8.11 17.24 8.44
CA THR A 1051 8.27 17.66 7.05
C THR A 1051 7.78 16.59 6.08
N LEU A 1052 7.49 15.35 6.53
CA LEU A 1052 6.39 14.59 5.94
C LEU A 1052 5.41 14.12 7.05
N PHE A 1053 5.30 12.84 7.37
CA PHE A 1053 4.07 12.15 7.81
C PHE A 1053 3.47 12.12 9.28
N LYS A 1054 3.74 12.98 10.28
CA LYS A 1054 2.85 13.12 11.49
C LYS A 1054 1.77 14.20 11.32
N CYS A 1055 1.88 14.84 10.16
CA CYS A 1055 1.45 16.17 9.70
C CYS A 1055 0.43 16.58 8.33
N PRO A 1056 -0.71 16.07 7.48
CA PRO A 1056 -1.95 14.97 7.27
C PRO A 1056 -2.96 13.95 8.21
N THR A 1057 -2.69 13.06 9.28
CA THR A 1057 -3.02 12.63 10.77
C THR A 1057 -3.93 13.27 11.94
N ILE A 1058 -3.58 14.30 12.79
CA ILE A 1058 -4.42 15.15 13.77
C ILE A 1058 -5.14 16.53 13.43
N GLU A 1059 -4.58 17.55 12.72
CA GLU A 1059 -5.21 18.85 12.32
C GLU A 1059 -5.56 19.24 10.82
N PHE A 1060 -5.01 18.68 9.72
CA PHE A 1060 -5.55 18.74 8.33
C PHE A 1060 -6.84 17.95 8.03
N SER A 1061 -6.88 16.61 8.09
CA SER A 1061 -8.08 15.76 8.00
C SER A 1061 -9.24 16.09 8.97
N ARG A 1062 -9.06 17.10 9.83
CA ARG A 1062 -10.01 17.99 10.51
C ARG A 1062 -10.91 18.74 9.55
N GLU A 1063 -10.34 19.23 8.44
CA GLU A 1063 -10.95 19.93 7.30
C GLU A 1063 -12.21 19.28 6.78
N TRP A 1064 -12.21 17.96 6.82
CA TRP A 1064 -13.40 17.15 6.61
C TRP A 1064 -14.58 17.67 7.42
N SER A 1065 -14.39 18.29 8.59
CA SER A 1065 -15.14 19.42 9.18
C SER A 1065 -16.46 19.77 8.50
N THR A 1066 -16.47 20.25 7.26
CA THR A 1066 -17.69 20.73 6.58
C THR A 1066 -18.21 19.75 5.53
N HIS A 1067 -17.87 18.46 5.69
CA HIS A 1067 -18.46 17.30 5.04
C HIS A 1067 -18.35 16.03 5.95
N SER A 1068 -18.10 16.23 7.27
CA SER A 1068 -17.70 15.20 8.25
C SER A 1068 -17.65 15.62 9.75
N ASN A 1069 -17.84 14.64 10.65
CA ASN A 1069 -17.05 14.42 11.89
C ASN A 1069 -15.88 13.45 11.58
N VAL A 1070 -14.83 13.34 12.40
CA VAL A 1070 -13.59 12.69 11.94
C VAL A 1070 -12.68 12.16 13.05
N TYR A 1071 -12.72 10.88 13.44
CA TYR A 1071 -11.87 10.32 14.51
C TYR A 1071 -10.36 10.23 14.13
N ILE A 1072 -9.45 10.06 15.10
CA ILE A 1072 -7.98 9.84 14.91
C ILE A 1072 -7.45 8.69 15.80
N TYR A 1073 -6.20 8.29 15.59
CA TYR A 1073 -5.46 7.24 16.29
C TYR A 1073 -3.92 7.41 16.28
N SER A 1074 -3.21 6.56 17.02
CA SER A 1074 -1.76 6.30 17.06
C SER A 1074 -1.58 4.85 17.49
N PHE A 1075 -0.56 4.11 17.06
CA PHE A 1075 -0.14 2.93 17.84
C PHE A 1075 0.62 3.49 19.09
N ASP A 1076 1.47 2.76 19.81
CA ASP A 1076 2.45 3.36 20.78
C ASP A 1076 3.56 2.39 21.24
N TYR A 1077 3.37 1.11 20.92
CA TYR A 1077 4.05 -0.11 21.32
C TYR A 1077 5.31 -0.44 20.54
N ARG A 1078 6.41 -0.68 21.26
CA ARG A 1078 7.58 -1.38 20.75
C ARG A 1078 7.59 -2.83 21.23
N SER A 1079 7.70 -3.76 20.29
CA SER A 1079 7.96 -5.17 20.60
C SER A 1079 9.30 -5.35 21.33
N THR A 1080 9.30 -6.13 22.42
CA THR A 1080 10.54 -6.46 23.16
C THR A 1080 11.47 -7.38 22.38
N VAL A 1081 10.96 -8.07 21.35
CA VAL A 1081 11.70 -8.92 20.42
C VAL A 1081 11.92 -8.26 19.06
N SER A 1082 11.61 -6.96 18.94
CA SER A 1082 11.90 -6.17 17.73
C SER A 1082 13.41 -6.25 17.40
N PRO A 1083 13.79 -6.68 16.19
CA PRO A 1083 15.19 -6.74 15.77
C PRO A 1083 15.77 -5.36 15.44
N TRP A 1084 14.95 -4.31 15.45
CA TRP A 1084 15.37 -2.92 15.22
C TRP A 1084 16.28 -2.41 16.34
N PRO A 1085 17.19 -1.46 16.06
CA PRO A 1085 17.89 -0.70 17.09
C PRO A 1085 16.90 -0.01 18.05
N GLU A 1086 17.25 -0.01 19.33
CA GLU A 1086 16.36 0.36 20.43
C GLU A 1086 15.97 1.84 20.46
N TRP A 1087 16.95 2.72 20.33
CA TRP A 1087 17.02 3.99 21.08
C TRP A 1087 16.07 5.11 20.59
N MET A 1088 15.11 4.75 19.75
CA MET A 1088 13.92 5.50 19.36
C MET A 1088 12.75 4.57 19.00
N GLY A 1089 12.46 3.49 19.73
CA GLY A 1089 11.06 3.03 19.86
C GLY A 1089 10.49 2.20 18.70
N SER A 1090 9.43 2.70 18.08
CA SER A 1090 8.77 2.05 16.95
C SER A 1090 8.83 3.01 15.78
N PRO A 1091 10.01 3.07 15.14
CA PRO A 1091 10.22 3.94 14.01
C PRO A 1091 9.68 3.24 12.76
N HIS A 1092 9.44 3.94 11.64
CA HIS A 1092 8.63 3.60 10.44
C HIS A 1092 8.61 2.14 9.87
N GLY A 1093 8.45 1.12 10.72
CA GLY A 1093 8.20 -0.30 10.49
C GLY A 1093 7.50 -0.97 11.71
N SER A 1094 6.18 -0.79 11.88
CA SER A 1094 5.29 -1.55 12.81
C SER A 1094 3.75 -1.82 12.44
N ASP A 1095 3.26 -1.85 11.16
CA ASP A 1095 2.09 -2.43 10.36
C ASP A 1095 2.20 -3.19 8.92
N ILE A 1096 3.19 -4.08 8.57
CA ILE A 1096 3.16 -5.57 8.12
C ILE A 1096 3.80 -7.04 8.72
N TYR A 1097 4.66 -7.63 9.70
CA TYR A 1097 5.54 -7.60 11.03
C TYR A 1097 5.15 -7.36 12.59
N TYR A 1098 5.11 -6.15 13.26
CA TYR A 1098 4.35 -5.80 14.55
C TYR A 1098 2.99 -4.84 14.74
N VAL A 1099 1.98 -4.67 13.80
CA VAL A 1099 0.44 -4.51 13.80
C VAL A 1099 -0.63 -5.56 13.12
N PHE A 1100 -0.35 -6.84 12.80
CA PHE A 1100 -1.11 -8.03 12.28
C PHE A 1100 -1.73 -9.00 13.32
N SER A 1101 -1.08 -10.17 13.45
CA SER A 1101 -1.53 -11.53 13.71
C SER A 1101 -0.47 -12.57 13.32
N ARG A 1102 0.63 -12.21 12.61
CA ARG A 1102 1.77 -13.13 12.42
C ARG A 1102 2.32 -13.62 13.76
N ALA A 1103 2.39 -12.74 14.75
CA ALA A 1103 2.74 -13.10 16.12
C ALA A 1103 1.84 -14.14 16.77
N LEU A 1104 0.58 -14.27 16.33
CA LEU A 1104 -0.41 -15.06 17.05
C LEU A 1104 -0.02 -16.54 17.15
N TYR A 1105 0.84 -17.06 16.26
CA TYR A 1105 1.96 -17.91 16.70
C TYR A 1105 3.21 -18.02 15.79
N THR A 1106 3.79 -16.92 15.29
CA THR A 1106 5.27 -16.96 15.17
C THR A 1106 5.83 -17.16 16.58
N THR A 1107 6.61 -18.20 16.78
CA THR A 1107 7.13 -18.62 18.10
C THR A 1107 8.11 -17.62 18.70
N LYS A 1108 8.52 -16.60 17.92
CA LYS A 1108 9.41 -15.53 18.35
C LYS A 1108 8.68 -14.39 19.09
N SER A 1109 7.37 -14.26 18.94
CA SER A 1109 6.58 -13.15 19.50
C SER A 1109 6.18 -13.35 20.97
N SER A 1110 6.21 -12.28 21.76
CA SER A 1110 5.81 -12.29 23.17
C SER A 1110 4.30 -12.45 23.38
N SER A 1111 3.88 -12.69 24.63
CA SER A 1111 2.48 -12.59 25.05
C SER A 1111 1.88 -11.23 24.71
N GLU A 1112 2.65 -10.17 24.97
CA GLU A 1112 2.23 -8.84 24.61
C GLU A 1112 2.07 -8.75 23.11
N ASP A 1113 3.03 -9.17 22.27
CA ASP A 1113 2.88 -9.26 20.79
C ASP A 1113 1.69 -10.16 20.31
N LYS A 1114 0.85 -10.71 21.18
CA LYS A 1114 -0.39 -11.42 20.83
C LYS A 1114 -1.65 -10.68 21.29
N GLU A 1115 -1.61 -10.05 22.45
CA GLU A 1115 -2.60 -9.06 22.89
C GLU A 1115 -2.47 -7.77 22.06
N VAL A 1116 -1.24 -7.28 22.01
CA VAL A 1116 -0.55 -6.72 20.84
C VAL A 1116 -0.48 -7.72 19.68
N SER A 1117 -1.64 -8.29 19.34
CA SER A 1117 -2.02 -8.64 17.98
C SER A 1117 -3.54 -8.69 17.73
N GLU A 1118 -4.33 -9.17 18.70
CA GLU A 1118 -5.79 -9.20 18.60
C GLU A 1118 -6.50 -8.10 19.39
N MET A 1119 -6.00 -7.77 20.58
CA MET A 1119 -6.66 -6.95 21.62
C MET A 1119 -6.47 -5.43 21.43
N MET A 1120 -6.08 -4.97 20.25
CA MET A 1120 -5.91 -3.53 19.95
C MET A 1120 -7.12 -2.72 19.51
N SER A 1121 -7.89 -3.11 18.51
CA SER A 1121 -8.31 -4.44 18.01
C SER A 1121 -9.23 -5.16 19.00
N SER A 1122 -9.07 -4.83 20.28
CA SER A 1122 -10.22 -4.37 21.05
C SER A 1122 -10.91 -3.29 20.24
N TYR A 1123 -10.31 -2.11 20.07
CA TYR A 1123 -10.97 -0.97 19.44
C TYR A 1123 -10.68 -0.78 17.94
N PHE A 1124 -10.14 -1.80 17.23
CA PHE A 1124 -10.24 -1.98 15.70
C PHE A 1124 -12.68 -3.00 14.24
N ALA A 1125 -13.69 -3.90 14.58
CA ALA A 1125 -13.96 -5.19 15.30
C ALA A 1125 -15.41 -5.66 15.02
N ASN A 1126 -16.49 -4.88 15.18
CA ASN A 1126 -16.72 -3.43 15.01
C ASN A 1126 -16.34 -2.87 13.64
N PHE A 1127 -16.74 -1.66 13.31
CA PHE A 1127 -15.93 -0.79 12.47
C PHE A 1127 -15.52 -1.15 11.00
N SER A 1128 -14.79 -2.24 10.67
CA SER A 1128 -15.09 -2.97 9.42
C SER A 1128 -16.43 -3.75 9.57
N LYS A 1129 -17.24 -3.55 10.66
CA LYS A 1129 -18.44 -4.30 11.22
C LYS A 1129 -19.66 -3.52 11.83
N SER A 1130 -19.55 -2.37 12.54
CA SER A 1130 -20.63 -1.88 13.47
C SER A 1130 -21.05 -0.37 13.38
N GLY A 1131 -20.90 0.53 14.38
CA GLY A 1131 -21.22 2.00 14.30
C GLY A 1131 -21.48 2.99 15.50
N ASN A 1132 -21.68 2.68 16.81
CA ASN A 1132 -21.72 3.65 17.96
C ASN A 1132 -21.50 3.03 19.38
N PRO A 1133 -20.89 3.65 20.41
CA PRO A 1133 -20.02 2.96 21.40
C PRO A 1133 -20.48 1.71 22.21
N ASN A 1134 -19.47 0.91 22.60
CA ASN A 1134 -19.33 -0.21 23.55
C ASN A 1134 -20.25 -1.45 23.45
N ASN A 1135 -20.06 -2.33 22.45
CA ASN A 1135 -20.77 -3.62 22.30
C ASN A 1135 -20.17 -4.65 21.29
N GLY A 1136 -18.90 -4.57 20.85
CA GLY A 1136 -18.37 -5.47 19.80
C GLY A 1136 -17.75 -6.79 20.25
N ASP A 1137 -17.38 -7.67 19.29
CA ASP A 1137 -16.51 -8.85 19.56
C ASP A 1137 -15.05 -8.39 19.57
N CYS A 1138 -14.68 -7.83 20.73
CA CYS A 1138 -13.39 -7.24 21.04
C CYS A 1138 -13.16 -7.22 22.56
N VAL A 1139 -11.90 -7.34 23.01
CA VAL A 1139 -11.57 -7.63 24.42
C VAL A 1139 -11.82 -6.47 25.40
N ASP A 1140 -11.22 -5.30 25.17
CA ASP A 1140 -11.28 -4.13 26.08
C ASP A 1140 -12.29 -3.05 25.64
N CYS A 1141 -12.96 -3.25 24.50
CA CYS A 1141 -13.82 -2.31 23.73
C CYS A 1141 -14.72 -1.33 24.53
N SER A 1142 -15.05 -1.61 25.79
CA SER A 1142 -15.94 -0.79 26.61
C SER A 1142 -15.34 0.47 27.24
N ASN A 1143 -14.01 0.56 27.39
CA ASN A 1143 -13.42 1.31 28.52
C ASN A 1143 -13.03 2.78 28.21
N GLU A 1144 -12.42 3.08 27.06
CA GLU A 1144 -12.68 4.36 26.38
C GLU A 1144 -12.85 4.10 24.87
N PRO A 1145 -14.07 4.24 24.31
CA PRO A 1145 -14.35 3.92 22.92
C PRO A 1145 -13.60 4.85 21.96
N TRP A 1146 -13.19 4.31 20.81
CA TRP A 1146 -12.61 5.09 19.73
C TRP A 1146 -13.58 6.19 19.30
N SER A 1147 -13.13 7.44 19.26
CA SER A 1147 -14.04 8.58 19.39
C SER A 1147 -13.78 9.78 18.49
N LYS A 1148 -14.76 10.69 18.53
CA LYS A 1148 -14.77 12.01 17.92
C LYS A 1148 -13.50 12.83 18.20
N PHE A 1149 -12.57 12.74 17.26
CA PHE A 1149 -12.08 13.93 16.58
C PHE A 1149 -13.09 14.45 15.54
N THR A 1150 -12.90 15.70 15.11
CA THR A 1150 -13.89 16.60 14.49
C THR A 1150 -13.21 17.85 13.92
N GLN A 1151 -13.97 18.90 13.55
CA GLN A 1151 -13.50 20.28 13.38
C GLN A 1151 -12.85 20.90 14.65
N GLN A 1152 -12.68 20.15 15.76
CA GLN A 1152 -12.25 20.72 17.05
C GLN A 1152 -11.30 19.84 17.89
N SER A 1153 -11.59 18.54 18.05
CA SER A 1153 -11.41 17.89 19.36
C SER A 1153 -10.13 17.07 19.62
N GLN A 1154 -8.97 17.35 19.02
CA GLN A 1154 -7.68 16.62 19.14
C GLN A 1154 -7.60 15.10 18.89
N LYS A 1155 -8.68 14.33 19.15
CA LYS A 1155 -8.50 13.02 19.80
C LYS A 1155 -7.98 11.93 18.90
N TYR A 1156 -6.88 11.32 19.36
CA TYR A 1156 -6.28 10.16 18.72
C TYR A 1156 -6.25 8.96 19.66
N PHE A 1157 -6.89 7.85 19.31
CA PHE A 1157 -6.75 6.60 20.06
C PHE A 1157 -5.32 6.07 19.92
N ALA A 1158 -4.46 6.31 20.91
CA ALA A 1158 -3.10 5.79 20.99
C ALA A 1158 -3.11 4.35 21.50
N ILE A 1159 -2.42 3.45 20.81
CA ILE A 1159 -2.62 2.01 20.98
C ILE A 1159 -1.30 1.36 21.37
N ASP A 1160 -1.06 1.30 22.67
CA ASP A 1160 0.07 0.56 23.23
C ASP A 1160 -0.35 -0.89 23.58
N LYS A 1161 0.40 -1.51 24.51
CA LYS A 1161 -0.12 -2.51 25.46
C LYS A 1161 -1.47 -2.07 26.06
N LYS A 1162 -1.62 -0.78 26.42
CA LYS A 1162 -2.86 -0.18 26.93
C LYS A 1162 -3.32 0.94 26.00
N PRO A 1163 -4.34 0.71 25.17
CA PRO A 1163 -4.83 1.74 24.27
C PRO A 1163 -5.69 2.78 25.02
N LYS A 1164 -5.73 4.03 24.52
CA LYS A 1164 -6.40 5.19 25.15
C LYS A 1164 -6.70 6.28 24.12
N MET A 1165 -7.78 7.06 24.24
CA MET A 1165 -7.84 8.31 23.46
C MET A 1165 -6.87 9.28 24.10
N GLU A 1166 -5.86 9.72 23.36
CA GLU A 1166 -5.06 10.87 23.74
C GLU A 1166 -5.91 12.13 23.56
N ASN A 1167 -6.14 12.76 24.71
CA ASN A 1167 -7.48 13.23 25.11
C ASN A 1167 -7.61 14.76 25.12
N LYS A 1168 -6.47 15.41 25.35
CA LYS A 1168 -6.14 16.83 25.37
C LYS A 1168 -4.73 16.96 24.75
N TYR A 1169 -4.32 18.13 24.29
CA TYR A 1169 -2.96 18.31 23.75
C TYR A 1169 -2.44 19.75 23.92
N THR A 1170 -1.18 19.91 24.32
CA THR A 1170 -0.58 21.20 24.66
C THR A 1170 0.56 21.55 23.72
N SER A 1171 0.24 22.45 22.82
CA SER A 1171 1.10 23.37 22.06
C SER A 1171 0.17 24.25 21.23
N MET A 1172 0.65 25.40 20.77
CA MET A 1172 -0.06 26.26 19.81
C MET A 1172 -1.46 26.79 20.24
N TYR A 1173 -1.85 26.49 21.47
CA TYR A 1173 -2.88 27.14 22.31
C TYR A 1173 -2.36 27.37 23.75
N SER A 1174 -1.03 27.26 23.93
CA SER A 1174 -0.31 27.41 25.19
C SER A 1174 1.02 28.17 25.00
N TYR A 1175 1.93 27.63 24.17
CA TYR A 1175 3.28 28.16 23.96
C TYR A 1175 3.67 28.34 22.47
N GLN A 1176 2.76 28.03 21.54
CA GLN A 1176 1.97 29.05 20.82
C GLN A 1176 2.72 30.35 20.58
N VAL A 1177 3.80 30.29 19.82
CA VAL A 1177 4.81 31.37 19.66
C VAL A 1177 4.91 32.21 20.95
N ASP A 1178 5.31 31.55 22.03
CA ASP A 1178 5.47 32.23 23.32
C ASP A 1178 6.45 33.38 23.10
N HIS A 1179 5.94 34.62 23.20
CA HIS A 1179 6.71 35.83 22.93
C HIS A 1179 7.97 35.93 23.80
N ARG A 1180 8.10 35.12 24.86
CA ARG A 1180 9.32 34.96 25.67
C ARG A 1180 10.50 34.36 24.89
N ILE A 1181 10.28 33.52 23.87
CA ILE A 1181 11.39 32.93 23.08
C ILE A 1181 12.12 34.02 22.27
N PHE A 1182 11.40 35.01 21.74
CA PHE A 1182 12.00 36.18 21.08
C PHE A 1182 12.64 37.19 22.05
N GLY A 1183 12.39 37.07 23.35
CA GLY A 1183 13.05 37.89 24.38
C GLY A 1183 14.48 37.42 24.68
N LEU A 1184 14.68 36.10 24.80
CA LEU A 1184 15.97 35.51 25.18
C LEU A 1184 17.08 35.73 24.14
N PHE A 1185 16.74 35.71 22.84
CA PHE A 1185 17.71 36.00 21.77
C PHE A 1185 18.05 37.50 21.61
N LYS A 1186 17.62 38.35 22.54
CA LYS A 1186 17.81 39.81 22.49
C LYS A 1186 18.76 40.35 23.58
N GLU A 1187 19.28 39.47 24.45
CA GLU A 1187 20.17 39.85 25.57
C GLU A 1187 21.60 39.28 25.46
N GLU A 1188 21.93 38.48 24.44
CA GLU A 1188 23.28 37.92 24.19
C GLU A 1188 23.90 38.29 22.81
N TYR A 1189 23.48 39.40 22.19
CA TYR A 1189 24.08 39.95 20.96
C TYR A 1189 24.26 41.47 21.03
#